data_AF-A0A015IA45-F1
#
_entry.id   AF-A0A015IA45-F1
#
_cell.length_a   1.000
_cell.length_b   1.000
_cell.length_c   1.000
_cell.angle_alpha   90.00
_cell.angle_beta   90.00
_cell.angle_gamma   90.00
#
_symmetry.space_group_name_H-M   'P 1'
#
loop_
_entity.id
_entity.type
_entity.pdbx_description
1 polymer ?
#
loop_
_entity_poly.entity_id
_entity_poly.type
_entity_poly.pdbx_seq_one_letter_code
_entity_poly.pdbx_strand_id
1 'polypeptide(L)'
;MEYTNKGNLRGCLTEIANNWEKKLFYLYIIIVGLNDIHEKGLIHYNFHDGNILCNKYKENIYGIYISDYLGLYQLAKLFLKENNIYCIIPFMAPEILSGQPYTQTSDIYSFSMIMWEFTSGIPPFNDKAHNLQLALSICKGKRPKIIENTPQCYVDLMKKCWDEDPLKRPSTLQVLNIIKSWIFRSGNINEESKSNITEFINAPIEHNNHIVESHPQACYTSHLLDFTSKELNKILEEFQELESLKLKQKVGDAEQKLLKLEKIAETYYQSSLNENSKFEQDNQSLNYNLTVQNKEFAEKKNTLQTQIIYLQNEKQALANNLTEQLKQISQLNQEKNNLQNELAQSKVNIQELQSQQDQFKNKLIQSQIDHKQIEEKNLKLENELVKLQQGNSQFEKDNQNLRLDLAVQLKISAEKENTLQPQITYLQNERQALAEDLTEQLDQNKLASHQVQNQIDQLMQDKNCLEEKLTQTEDNIQKLESKLSQSQANYEKLCNRLDGLSQDYKVTIKLKAKSEKEKVELEKEKAELEKEKAELEKEKAELEKEKAKLENEKAKVEKEKAELKKEIAQLEQKLYIEEQIKMQLTQAFEMKEVKISEFEQKLINLNYERIKKLKDKEKELTKIKEKLVSKLTSGEDTKEIHKEKKAKQKVIDELQQELLTTSASYYANRKKQILNQVNNFLKAKGNFLTLREEAIEKLQDCFNQLESSINEVRNTIGSTRDMKISTLTDKYTNKFQSILIKYNDEVLQLNKNYYSLKYVVQKNKELDVSLTIENILKLNNFNLDKYKIFKIATNSKEGTVTQLSSNMMAEDINTLRRNLDELKLELKQEEKELKNLAAE
;
A
#
# COMPACT_ATOMS: atom_id res chain seq x y z
N MET A 1 -8.76 12.10 9.42
CA MET A 1 -9.85 11.97 10.40
C MET A 1 -10.88 13.06 10.11
N GLU A 2 -12.15 12.85 10.45
CA GLU A 2 -13.17 13.90 10.38
C GLU A 2 -12.87 14.99 11.43
N TYR A 3 -13.24 16.24 11.14
CA TYR A 3 -13.00 17.37 12.05
C TYR A 3 -14.14 17.51 13.06
N THR A 4 -13.82 17.72 14.34
CA THR A 4 -14.79 17.86 15.43
C THR A 4 -14.86 19.30 15.93
N ASN A 5 -16.04 19.93 15.78
CA ASN A 5 -16.20 21.39 15.96
C ASN A 5 -16.24 21.86 17.43
N LYS A 6 -16.21 20.95 18.41
CA LYS A 6 -16.19 21.24 19.86
C LYS A 6 -14.99 20.65 20.59
N GLY A 7 -14.00 20.13 19.86
CA GLY A 7 -12.78 19.59 20.47
C GLY A 7 -13.04 18.28 21.22
N ASN A 8 -12.68 18.23 22.50
CA ASN A 8 -12.80 17.06 23.37
C ASN A 8 -13.91 17.21 24.43
N LEU A 9 -14.15 16.14 25.20
CA LEU A 9 -15.24 16.02 26.16
C LEU A 9 -15.25 17.16 27.18
N ARG A 10 -14.08 17.54 27.70
CA ARG A 10 -13.91 18.64 28.66
C ARG A 10 -14.46 19.97 28.13
N GLY A 11 -14.28 20.24 26.83
CA GLY A 11 -14.74 21.45 26.16
C GLY A 11 -16.25 21.50 25.89
N CYS A 12 -16.96 20.36 25.98
CA CYS A 12 -18.40 20.30 25.78
C CYS A 12 -19.19 19.84 27.02
N LEU A 13 -18.52 19.39 28.10
CA LEU A 13 -19.12 18.74 29.26
C LEU A 13 -20.29 19.54 29.85
N THR A 14 -20.15 20.85 30.03
CA THR A 14 -21.19 21.74 30.56
C THR A 14 -22.44 21.81 29.67
N GLU A 15 -22.31 21.70 28.34
CA GLU A 15 -23.45 21.71 27.41
C GLU A 15 -24.14 20.33 27.32
N ILE A 16 -23.40 19.24 27.53
CA ILE A 16 -23.90 17.85 27.41
C ILE A 16 -24.39 17.25 28.74
N ALA A 17 -23.83 17.65 29.88
CA ALA A 17 -24.11 17.07 31.20
C ALA A 17 -25.14 17.89 32.01
N ASN A 18 -26.01 18.66 31.34
CA ASN A 18 -26.90 19.61 32.01
C ASN A 18 -28.15 18.99 32.68
N ASN A 19 -28.43 17.71 32.47
CA ASN A 19 -29.46 16.95 33.20
C ASN A 19 -29.13 15.44 33.20
N TRP A 20 -29.80 14.64 34.05
CA TRP A 20 -29.52 13.21 34.18
C TRP A 20 -29.77 12.39 32.91
N GLU A 21 -30.83 12.71 32.16
CA GLU A 21 -31.14 12.03 30.89
C GLU A 21 -29.98 12.15 29.89
N LYS A 22 -29.47 13.36 29.66
CA LYS A 22 -28.32 13.57 28.78
C LYS A 22 -27.03 12.99 29.36
N LYS A 23 -26.78 13.12 30.67
CA LYS A 23 -25.61 12.52 31.33
C LYS A 23 -25.55 11.01 31.03
N LEU A 24 -26.66 10.31 31.25
CA LEU A 24 -26.78 8.88 30.95
C LEU A 24 -26.66 8.60 29.45
N PHE A 25 -27.32 9.36 28.58
CA PHE A 25 -27.28 9.16 27.13
C PHE A 25 -25.87 9.30 26.53
N TYR A 26 -25.09 10.31 26.96
CA TYR A 26 -23.72 10.47 26.47
C TYR A 26 -22.75 9.46 27.09
N LEU A 27 -22.91 9.09 28.37
CA LEU A 27 -22.18 7.95 28.95
C LEU A 27 -22.51 6.63 28.26
N TYR A 28 -23.75 6.43 27.81
CA TYR A 28 -24.16 5.30 26.98
C TYR A 28 -23.44 5.28 25.64
N ILE A 29 -23.34 6.41 24.92
CA ILE A 29 -22.57 6.49 23.67
C ILE A 29 -21.08 6.19 23.92
N ILE A 30 -20.51 6.74 24.99
CA ILE A 30 -19.10 6.52 25.37
C ILE A 30 -18.84 5.03 25.67
N ILE A 31 -19.69 4.37 26.47
CA ILE A 31 -19.50 2.95 26.81
C ILE A 31 -19.84 2.01 25.64
N VAL A 32 -20.74 2.38 24.72
CA VAL A 32 -20.91 1.68 23.43
C VAL A 32 -19.59 1.71 22.65
N GLY A 33 -19.00 2.89 22.44
CA GLY A 33 -17.74 3.01 21.71
C GLY A 33 -16.59 2.24 22.36
N LEU A 34 -16.51 2.24 23.71
CA LEU A 34 -15.48 1.48 24.42
C LEU A 34 -15.74 -0.03 24.35
N ASN A 35 -17.01 -0.45 24.38
CA ASN A 35 -17.39 -1.85 24.17
C ASN A 35 -17.02 -2.33 22.76
N ASP A 36 -17.22 -1.51 21.71
CA ASP A 36 -16.85 -1.82 20.33
C ASP A 36 -15.33 -1.96 20.12
N ILE A 37 -14.52 -1.37 21.01
CA ILE A 37 -13.06 -1.56 21.08
C ILE A 37 -12.77 -2.87 21.82
N HIS A 38 -13.40 -3.11 22.97
CA HIS A 38 -13.12 -4.27 23.82
C HIS A 38 -13.61 -5.60 23.21
N GLU A 39 -14.75 -5.62 22.50
CA GLU A 39 -15.23 -6.80 21.78
C GLU A 39 -14.29 -7.24 20.64
N LYS A 40 -13.47 -6.32 20.11
CA LYS A 40 -12.40 -6.61 19.15
C LYS A 40 -11.10 -7.11 19.81
N GLY A 41 -11.12 -7.35 21.12
CA GLY A 41 -9.94 -7.74 21.91
C GLY A 41 -8.91 -6.63 22.08
N LEU A 42 -9.28 -5.37 21.80
CA LEU A 42 -8.40 -4.21 21.95
C LEU A 42 -8.53 -3.59 23.35
N ILE A 43 -7.54 -2.79 23.69
CA ILE A 43 -7.45 -1.94 24.89
C ILE A 43 -7.12 -0.54 24.37
N HIS A 44 -7.67 0.51 24.96
CA HIS A 44 -7.41 1.88 24.53
C HIS A 44 -6.09 2.42 25.12
N TYR A 45 -5.70 1.98 26.31
CA TYR A 45 -4.46 2.32 27.03
C TYR A 45 -4.31 3.78 27.50
N ASN A 46 -5.06 4.72 26.94
CA ASN A 46 -5.02 6.14 27.29
C ASN A 46 -6.44 6.71 27.16
N PHE A 47 -7.40 6.01 27.77
CA PHE A 47 -8.80 6.42 27.74
C PHE A 47 -9.05 7.52 28.76
N HIS A 48 -9.43 8.71 28.31
CA HIS A 48 -9.73 9.85 29.16
C HIS A 48 -10.58 10.87 28.39
N ASP A 49 -11.12 11.85 29.11
CA ASP A 49 -11.92 12.95 28.59
C ASP A 49 -11.29 13.67 27.37
N GLY A 50 -9.99 13.95 27.43
CA GLY A 50 -9.23 14.57 26.35
C GLY A 50 -9.17 13.77 25.04
N ASN A 51 -9.35 12.44 25.10
CA ASN A 51 -9.34 11.52 23.96
C ASN A 51 -10.76 11.15 23.47
N ILE A 52 -11.80 11.70 24.11
CA ILE A 52 -13.20 11.62 23.67
C ILE A 52 -13.54 12.92 22.96
N LEU A 53 -13.79 12.86 21.66
CA LEU A 53 -14.07 14.03 20.81
C LEU A 53 -15.56 14.35 20.74
N CYS A 54 -15.86 15.64 20.61
CA CYS A 54 -17.20 16.21 20.69
C CYS A 54 -17.52 16.98 19.40
N ASN A 55 -18.62 16.64 18.72
CA ASN A 55 -19.06 17.32 17.50
C ASN A 55 -20.53 17.77 17.64
N LYS A 56 -20.78 19.08 17.67
CA LYS A 56 -22.13 19.67 17.80
C LYS A 56 -22.81 19.74 16.44
N TYR A 57 -23.89 18.99 16.27
CA TYR A 57 -24.70 19.00 15.04
C TYR A 57 -25.80 20.06 15.08
N LYS A 58 -26.43 20.23 16.25
CA LYS A 58 -27.47 21.24 16.52
C LYS A 58 -27.36 21.68 17.99
N GLU A 59 -28.17 22.65 18.37
CA GLU A 59 -28.35 22.96 19.79
C GLU A 59 -28.75 21.69 20.56
N ASN A 60 -28.08 21.43 21.69
CA ASN A 60 -28.27 20.23 22.52
C ASN A 60 -28.01 18.85 21.87
N ILE A 61 -27.53 18.76 20.61
CA ILE A 61 -27.25 17.50 19.92
C ILE A 61 -25.77 17.39 19.56
N TYR A 62 -25.08 16.41 20.16
CA TYR A 62 -23.66 16.13 19.99
C TYR A 62 -23.44 14.69 19.51
N GLY A 63 -22.51 14.50 18.59
CA GLY A 63 -21.83 13.23 18.40
C GLY A 63 -20.63 13.15 19.35
N ILE A 64 -20.46 11.98 19.97
CA ILE A 64 -19.32 11.67 20.84
C ILE A 64 -18.52 10.54 20.20
N TYR A 65 -17.21 10.72 20.07
CA TYR A 65 -16.34 9.80 19.35
C TYR A 65 -15.07 9.50 20.14
N ILE A 66 -14.73 8.23 20.30
CA ILE A 66 -13.44 7.83 20.91
C ILE A 66 -12.33 7.98 19.87
N SER A 67 -11.20 8.57 20.26
CA SER A 67 -10.03 8.81 19.42
C SER A 67 -8.75 8.25 20.04
N ASP A 68 -7.62 8.29 19.32
CA ASP A 68 -6.29 7.86 19.80
C ASP A 68 -6.15 6.38 20.27
N TYR A 69 -7.18 5.54 20.09
CA TYR A 69 -7.15 4.11 20.46
C TYR A 69 -6.12 3.24 19.70
N LEU A 70 -5.36 3.82 18.76
CA LEU A 70 -4.26 3.21 18.00
C LEU A 70 -3.01 4.11 17.89
N GLY A 71 -3.07 5.37 18.35
CA GLY A 71 -2.24 6.45 17.80
C GLY A 71 -0.94 6.71 18.53
N LEU A 72 -1.03 7.32 19.72
CA LEU A 72 0.10 7.99 20.36
C LEU A 72 0.64 7.21 21.56
N TYR A 73 -0.21 6.71 22.45
CA TYR A 73 0.26 5.98 23.64
C TYR A 73 1.06 4.72 23.26
N GLN A 74 0.54 3.91 22.34
CA GLN A 74 1.18 2.64 21.96
C GLN A 74 2.51 2.88 21.24
N LEU A 75 2.65 3.98 20.50
CA LEU A 75 3.93 4.42 19.94
C LEU A 75 4.86 4.95 21.04
N ALA A 76 4.41 5.84 21.92
CA ALA A 76 5.21 6.39 23.01
C ALA A 76 5.80 5.28 23.88
N LYS A 77 5.00 4.27 24.24
CA LYS A 77 5.41 3.10 25.04
C LYS A 77 6.59 2.33 24.42
N LEU A 78 6.77 2.33 23.09
CA LEU A 78 7.92 1.69 22.44
C LEU A 78 9.25 2.44 22.64
N PHE A 79 9.21 3.72 23.02
CA PHE A 79 10.38 4.56 23.27
C PHE A 79 10.61 4.85 24.77
N LEU A 80 9.69 4.41 25.64
CA LEU A 80 9.85 4.51 27.09
C LEU A 80 10.85 3.47 27.60
N LYS A 81 11.72 3.89 28.52
CA LYS A 81 12.56 2.97 29.28
C LYS A 81 11.67 2.07 30.15
N GLU A 82 12.15 0.88 30.47
CA GLU A 82 11.47 -0.04 31.38
C GLU A 82 11.16 0.66 32.72
N ASN A 83 9.91 0.52 33.20
CA ASN A 83 9.35 1.21 34.38
C ASN A 83 8.99 2.70 34.22
N ASN A 84 9.22 3.35 33.08
CA ASN A 84 8.72 4.71 32.86
C ASN A 84 7.18 4.70 32.71
N ILE A 85 6.50 5.67 33.34
CA ILE A 85 5.05 5.84 33.24
C ILE A 85 4.75 7.05 32.37
N TYR A 86 3.98 6.87 31.30
CA TYR A 86 3.42 7.97 30.50
C TYR A 86 1.90 7.93 30.64
N CYS A 87 1.27 8.94 31.24
CA CYS A 87 -0.17 8.90 31.52
C CYS A 87 -0.76 10.28 31.86
N ILE A 88 -2.04 10.26 32.25
CA ILE A 88 -2.69 11.31 33.04
C ILE A 88 -3.08 10.67 34.38
N ILE A 89 -2.38 11.02 35.47
CA ILE A 89 -2.48 10.33 36.78
C ILE A 89 -3.92 10.08 37.25
N PRO A 90 -4.85 11.07 37.26
CA PRO A 90 -6.23 10.85 37.67
C PRO A 90 -6.99 9.73 36.95
N PHE A 91 -6.79 9.56 35.65
CA PHE A 91 -7.48 8.55 34.84
C PHE A 91 -6.75 7.19 34.86
N MET A 92 -5.54 7.12 35.42
CA MET A 92 -4.71 5.92 35.38
C MET A 92 -5.05 4.95 36.51
N ALA A 93 -5.26 3.68 36.15
CA ALA A 93 -5.64 2.65 37.11
C ALA A 93 -4.47 2.30 38.07
N PRO A 94 -4.74 1.98 39.34
CA PRO A 94 -3.71 1.81 40.37
C PRO A 94 -2.69 0.72 40.04
N GLU A 95 -3.14 -0.40 39.45
CA GLU A 95 -2.26 -1.49 39.03
C GLU A 95 -1.26 -1.04 37.94
N ILE A 96 -1.65 -0.08 37.10
CA ILE A 96 -0.84 0.44 36.00
C ILE A 96 0.16 1.48 36.47
N LEU A 97 -0.21 2.31 37.46
CA LEU A 97 0.75 3.16 38.19
C LEU A 97 1.82 2.30 38.89
N SER A 98 1.43 1.13 39.40
CA SER A 98 2.33 0.06 39.90
C SER A 98 3.03 -0.77 38.81
N GLY A 99 2.98 -0.34 37.55
CA GLY A 99 3.74 -0.94 36.45
C GLY A 99 3.21 -2.27 35.91
N GLN A 100 2.00 -2.70 36.32
CA GLN A 100 1.38 -3.89 35.74
C GLN A 100 0.97 -3.65 34.26
N PRO A 101 0.83 -4.72 33.46
CA PRO A 101 0.33 -4.59 32.09
C PRO A 101 -1.10 -4.04 32.04
N TYR A 102 -1.37 -3.21 31.03
CA TYR A 102 -2.72 -2.72 30.74
C TYR A 102 -3.67 -3.86 30.38
N THR A 103 -4.91 -3.70 30.83
CA THR A 103 -6.03 -4.63 30.60
C THR A 103 -7.26 -3.84 30.17
N GLN A 104 -8.28 -4.53 29.64
CA GLN A 104 -9.59 -3.93 29.41
C GLN A 104 -10.21 -3.36 30.71
N THR A 105 -9.95 -3.99 31.86
CA THR A 105 -10.41 -3.49 33.17
C THR A 105 -9.65 -2.26 33.67
N SER A 106 -8.51 -1.90 33.07
CA SER A 106 -7.87 -0.59 33.29
C SER A 106 -8.59 0.54 32.56
N ASP A 107 -9.07 0.34 31.33
CA ASP A 107 -9.93 1.33 30.65
C ASP A 107 -11.28 1.54 31.39
N ILE A 108 -11.82 0.50 32.05
CA ILE A 108 -13.03 0.60 32.89
C ILE A 108 -12.79 1.49 34.12
N TYR A 109 -11.61 1.43 34.72
CA TYR A 109 -11.22 2.38 35.77
C TYR A 109 -11.19 3.81 35.21
N SER A 110 -10.63 4.03 34.02
CA SER A 110 -10.63 5.36 33.41
C SER A 110 -12.05 5.83 33.04
N PHE A 111 -12.94 4.93 32.61
CA PHE A 111 -14.36 5.23 32.41
C PHE A 111 -15.05 5.68 33.70
N SER A 112 -14.71 5.11 34.86
CA SER A 112 -15.25 5.55 36.15
C SER A 112 -14.89 7.00 36.50
N MET A 113 -13.73 7.47 36.03
CA MET A 113 -13.27 8.85 36.26
C MET A 113 -14.02 9.83 35.34
N ILE A 114 -14.34 9.40 34.11
CA ILE A 114 -15.27 10.11 33.23
C ILE A 114 -16.68 10.13 33.84
N MET A 115 -17.16 9.00 34.39
CA MET A 115 -18.44 8.98 35.14
C MET A 115 -18.43 10.01 36.29
N TRP A 116 -17.36 10.06 37.08
CA TRP A 116 -17.22 11.07 38.12
C TRP A 116 -17.27 12.50 37.57
N GLU A 117 -16.56 12.77 36.46
CA GLU A 117 -16.57 14.06 35.76
C GLU A 117 -17.99 14.48 35.33
N PHE A 118 -18.81 13.55 34.84
CA PHE A 118 -20.23 13.79 34.53
C PHE A 118 -21.06 14.14 35.77
N THR A 119 -20.64 13.78 36.98
CA THR A 119 -21.31 14.20 38.24
C THR A 119 -20.83 15.55 38.74
N SER A 120 -19.53 15.83 38.67
CA SER A 120 -18.88 17.00 39.26
C SER A 120 -18.84 18.22 38.34
N GLY A 121 -18.84 18.01 37.01
CA GLY A 121 -18.62 19.05 36.00
C GLY A 121 -17.16 19.52 35.89
N ILE A 122 -16.24 18.92 36.65
CA ILE A 122 -14.81 19.26 36.68
C ILE A 122 -13.93 18.01 36.62
N PRO A 123 -12.71 18.09 36.06
CA PRO A 123 -11.79 16.95 35.99
C PRO A 123 -11.45 16.30 37.37
N PRO A 124 -11.21 14.98 37.41
CA PRO A 124 -10.87 14.26 38.64
C PRO A 124 -9.58 14.77 39.29
N PHE A 125 -9.61 14.95 40.62
CA PHE A 125 -8.50 15.47 41.46
C PHE A 125 -8.00 16.89 41.13
N ASN A 126 -8.86 17.75 40.56
CA ASN A 126 -8.55 19.14 40.18
C ASN A 126 -7.97 20.01 41.32
N ASP A 127 -8.19 19.64 42.57
CA ASP A 127 -7.70 20.30 43.79
C ASP A 127 -6.33 19.78 44.27
N LYS A 128 -5.58 19.02 43.45
CA LYS A 128 -4.32 18.35 43.83
C LYS A 128 -3.23 18.49 42.77
N ALA A 129 -1.97 18.46 43.22
CA ALA A 129 -0.82 18.27 42.33
C ALA A 129 -0.84 16.86 41.73
N HIS A 130 -0.59 16.75 40.42
CA HIS A 130 -0.46 15.46 39.74
C HIS A 130 0.99 14.99 39.79
N ASN A 131 1.38 14.44 40.93
CA ASN A 131 2.75 14.00 41.22
C ASN A 131 2.76 12.61 41.88
N LEU A 132 3.96 12.14 42.26
CA LEU A 132 4.18 10.87 42.96
C LEU A 132 3.28 10.69 44.19
N GLN A 133 3.00 11.75 44.96
CA GLN A 133 2.15 11.66 46.15
C GLN A 133 0.69 11.35 45.79
N LEU A 134 0.15 11.93 44.70
CA LEU A 134 -1.19 11.59 44.23
C LEU A 134 -1.25 10.15 43.71
N ALA A 135 -0.25 9.72 42.92
CA ALA A 135 -0.17 8.35 42.41
C ALA A 135 -0.10 7.32 43.56
N LEU A 136 0.79 7.53 44.54
CA LEU A 136 0.87 6.70 45.76
C LEU A 136 -0.44 6.69 46.55
N SER A 137 -1.21 7.79 46.55
CA SER A 137 -2.52 7.84 47.20
C SER A 137 -3.56 7.01 46.45
N ILE A 138 -3.58 7.08 45.11
CA ILE A 138 -4.49 6.31 44.24
C ILE A 138 -4.26 4.80 44.40
N CYS A 139 -3.01 4.36 44.48
CA CYS A 139 -2.58 2.99 44.77
C CYS A 139 -2.80 2.54 46.24
N LYS A 140 -3.36 3.42 47.09
CA LYS A 140 -3.79 3.15 48.46
C LYS A 140 -5.30 3.41 48.62
N GLY A 141 -6.08 3.10 47.59
CA GLY A 141 -7.53 3.26 47.58
C GLY A 141 -8.07 4.69 47.53
N LYS A 142 -7.24 5.75 47.35
CA LYS A 142 -7.77 7.13 47.22
C LYS A 142 -8.61 7.25 45.95
N ARG A 143 -9.82 7.82 46.07
CA ARG A 143 -10.73 8.18 44.98
C ARG A 143 -11.23 9.62 45.15
N PRO A 144 -11.79 10.26 44.11
CA PRO A 144 -12.44 11.56 44.22
C PRO A 144 -13.62 11.55 45.22
N LYS A 145 -13.97 12.71 45.81
CA LYS A 145 -15.14 12.83 46.71
C LYS A 145 -16.42 12.58 45.90
N ILE A 146 -17.32 11.73 46.39
CA ILE A 146 -18.67 11.59 45.80
C ILE A 146 -19.40 12.93 45.91
N ILE A 147 -19.99 13.37 44.79
CA ILE A 147 -20.79 14.59 44.72
C ILE A 147 -22.14 14.35 45.40
N GLU A 148 -22.54 15.26 46.28
CA GLU A 148 -23.81 15.18 46.99
C GLU A 148 -24.98 15.22 46.00
N ASN A 149 -26.10 14.57 46.35
CA ASN A 149 -27.28 14.39 45.50
C ASN A 149 -27.07 13.58 44.20
N THR A 150 -25.95 12.88 44.05
CA THR A 150 -25.77 11.86 42.98
C THR A 150 -26.64 10.62 43.27
N PRO A 151 -27.44 10.11 42.32
CA PRO A 151 -28.20 8.85 42.45
C PRO A 151 -27.35 7.68 42.95
N GLN A 152 -27.89 6.90 43.88
CA GLN A 152 -27.16 5.83 44.57
C GLN A 152 -26.79 4.71 43.60
N CYS A 153 -27.72 4.31 42.71
CA CYS A 153 -27.46 3.33 41.67
C CYS A 153 -26.30 3.73 40.72
N TYR A 154 -26.14 5.04 40.46
CA TYR A 154 -25.02 5.58 39.70
C TYR A 154 -23.71 5.52 40.48
N VAL A 155 -23.72 5.92 41.76
CA VAL A 155 -22.58 5.83 42.68
C VAL A 155 -22.09 4.40 42.81
N ASP A 156 -22.99 3.42 42.89
CA ASP A 156 -22.64 2.01 43.04
C ASP A 156 -22.03 1.41 41.77
N LEU A 157 -22.52 1.81 40.58
CA LEU A 157 -21.86 1.42 39.32
C LEU A 157 -20.47 2.06 39.20
N MET A 158 -20.35 3.36 39.45
CA MET A 158 -19.08 4.08 39.41
C MET A 158 -18.05 3.46 40.38
N LYS A 159 -18.49 3.09 41.60
CA LYS A 159 -17.65 2.41 42.58
C LYS A 159 -17.19 1.03 42.13
N LYS A 160 -18.05 0.24 41.48
CA LYS A 160 -17.66 -1.05 40.88
C LYS A 160 -16.64 -0.86 39.75
N CYS A 161 -16.79 0.18 38.93
CA CYS A 161 -15.84 0.48 37.86
C CYS A 161 -14.46 0.94 38.38
N TRP A 162 -14.37 1.55 39.56
CA TRP A 162 -13.10 2.03 40.15
C TRP A 162 -12.51 1.16 41.25
N ASP A 163 -12.99 -0.09 41.40
CA ASP A 163 -12.51 -1.02 42.41
C ASP A 163 -10.98 -1.17 42.33
N GLU A 164 -10.34 -1.31 43.47
CA GLU A 164 -8.89 -1.48 43.55
C GLU A 164 -8.45 -2.82 42.94
N ASP A 165 -9.28 -3.86 43.07
CA ASP A 165 -9.08 -5.14 42.39
C ASP A 165 -9.62 -5.07 40.94
N PRO A 166 -8.74 -5.15 39.92
CA PRO A 166 -9.16 -5.10 38.51
C PRO A 166 -10.04 -6.29 38.10
N LEU A 167 -10.13 -7.37 38.88
CA LEU A 167 -11.01 -8.52 38.61
C LEU A 167 -12.45 -8.31 39.10
N LYS A 168 -12.69 -7.34 40.00
CA LYS A 168 -14.03 -6.98 40.48
C LYS A 168 -14.73 -5.94 39.60
N ARG A 169 -13.95 -5.25 38.75
CA ARG A 169 -14.48 -4.27 37.81
C ARG A 169 -15.35 -4.97 36.75
N PRO A 170 -16.56 -4.45 36.45
CA PRO A 170 -17.43 -5.03 35.43
C PRO A 170 -16.83 -4.86 34.03
N SER A 171 -17.20 -5.74 33.10
CA SER A 171 -16.84 -5.56 31.68
C SER A 171 -17.62 -4.42 31.04
N THR A 172 -17.14 -3.88 29.91
CA THR A 172 -17.86 -2.86 29.12
C THR A 172 -19.29 -3.27 28.82
N LEU A 173 -19.51 -4.53 28.45
CA LEU A 173 -20.82 -5.08 28.15
C LEU A 173 -21.75 -5.09 29.37
N GLN A 174 -21.22 -5.35 30.57
CA GLN A 174 -21.99 -5.27 31.82
C GLN A 174 -22.37 -3.81 32.15
N VAL A 175 -21.40 -2.88 32.08
CA VAL A 175 -21.63 -1.44 32.29
C VAL A 175 -22.63 -0.89 31.27
N LEU A 176 -22.46 -1.23 29.99
CA LEU A 176 -23.34 -0.89 28.88
C LEU A 176 -24.78 -1.36 29.16
N ASN A 177 -24.98 -2.61 29.55
CA ASN A 177 -26.31 -3.14 29.82
C ASN A 177 -26.99 -2.47 31.03
N ILE A 178 -26.23 -2.11 32.06
CA ILE A 178 -26.75 -1.37 33.23
C ILE A 178 -27.16 0.05 32.84
N ILE A 179 -26.30 0.81 32.15
CA ILE A 179 -26.64 2.16 31.69
C ILE A 179 -27.80 2.13 30.68
N LYS A 180 -27.85 1.10 29.82
CA LYS A 180 -28.94 0.89 28.87
C LYS A 180 -30.28 0.67 29.55
N SER A 181 -30.36 -0.04 30.68
CA SER A 181 -31.63 -0.28 31.39
C SER A 181 -32.16 0.97 32.10
N TRP A 182 -31.28 1.91 32.49
CA TRP A 182 -31.68 3.21 33.03
C TRP A 182 -32.30 4.14 31.97
N ILE A 183 -31.88 4.03 30.71
CA ILE A 183 -32.35 4.87 29.60
C ILE A 183 -33.55 4.24 28.88
N PHE A 184 -33.39 3.00 28.40
CA PHE A 184 -34.34 2.36 27.49
C PHE A 184 -35.29 1.45 28.27
N ARG A 185 -36.45 2.03 28.60
CA ARG A 185 -37.58 1.34 29.25
C ARG A 185 -38.08 0.18 28.38
N SER A 186 -37.60 -1.04 28.64
CA SER A 186 -38.18 -2.25 28.07
C SER A 186 -39.54 -2.55 28.72
N GLY A 187 -40.46 -3.21 28.02
CA GLY A 187 -41.84 -3.41 28.53
C GLY A 187 -41.95 -4.22 29.83
N ASN A 188 -40.90 -4.97 30.21
CA ASN A 188 -40.83 -5.80 31.40
C ASN A 188 -39.80 -5.24 32.41
N ILE A 189 -40.03 -4.02 32.93
CA ILE A 189 -39.16 -3.39 33.93
C ILE A 189 -39.32 -4.10 35.29
N ASN A 190 -38.24 -4.63 35.85
CA ASN A 190 -38.22 -5.16 37.23
C ASN A 190 -38.25 -4.02 38.27
N GLU A 191 -38.68 -4.32 39.50
CA GLU A 191 -38.81 -3.29 40.56
C GLU A 191 -37.50 -2.54 40.85
N GLU A 192 -36.35 -3.22 40.79
CA GLU A 192 -35.03 -2.59 40.93
C GLU A 192 -34.77 -1.52 39.86
N SER A 193 -35.07 -1.80 38.58
CA SER A 193 -34.90 -0.80 37.52
C SER A 193 -35.91 0.36 37.66
N LYS A 194 -37.12 0.12 38.17
CA LYS A 194 -38.07 1.20 38.49
C LYS A 194 -37.54 2.10 39.61
N SER A 195 -36.96 1.52 40.66
CA SER A 195 -36.30 2.26 41.75
C SER A 195 -35.17 3.14 41.21
N ASN A 196 -34.24 2.55 40.44
CA ASN A 196 -33.11 3.26 39.83
C ASN A 196 -33.57 4.45 38.96
N ILE A 197 -34.58 4.24 38.10
CA ILE A 197 -35.16 5.30 37.26
C ILE A 197 -35.77 6.42 38.13
N THR A 198 -36.37 6.07 39.26
CA THR A 198 -36.97 7.05 40.19
C THR A 198 -35.91 7.91 40.88
N GLU A 199 -34.74 7.35 41.20
CA GLU A 199 -33.60 8.13 41.70
C GLU A 199 -33.15 9.20 40.70
N PHE A 200 -33.02 8.86 39.41
CA PHE A 200 -32.62 9.83 38.37
C PHE A 200 -33.67 10.92 38.12
N ILE A 201 -34.97 10.61 38.27
CA ILE A 201 -36.06 11.58 38.13
C ILE A 201 -36.09 12.56 39.30
N ASN A 202 -35.83 12.07 40.52
CA ASN A 202 -35.90 12.87 41.75
C ASN A 202 -34.60 13.63 42.05
N ALA A 203 -33.49 13.31 41.37
CA ALA A 203 -32.21 13.96 41.59
C ALA A 203 -32.21 15.42 41.07
N PRO A 204 -31.74 16.40 41.86
CA PRO A 204 -31.79 17.80 41.49
C PRO A 204 -30.92 18.11 40.27
N ILE A 205 -31.40 19.05 39.44
CA ILE A 205 -30.71 19.54 38.24
C ILE A 205 -29.72 20.68 38.61
N GLU A 206 -29.08 20.57 39.77
CA GLU A 206 -28.12 21.56 40.24
C GLU A 206 -26.82 21.44 39.43
N HIS A 207 -26.45 22.56 38.80
CA HIS A 207 -25.15 22.68 38.17
C HIS A 207 -24.16 23.03 39.28
N ASN A 208 -23.31 22.08 39.66
CA ASN A 208 -22.15 22.33 40.51
C ASN A 208 -21.08 23.11 39.73
N ASN A 209 -21.43 24.31 39.27
CA ASN A 209 -20.53 25.34 38.77
C ASN A 209 -19.74 25.96 39.94
N HIS A 210 -19.21 25.13 40.84
CA HIS A 210 -18.09 25.52 41.65
C HIS A 210 -16.93 25.73 40.68
N ILE A 211 -16.61 26.99 40.41
CA ILE A 211 -15.36 27.39 39.78
C ILE A 211 -14.25 27.11 40.80
N VAL A 212 -13.90 25.83 40.93
CA VAL A 212 -12.76 25.38 41.71
C VAL A 212 -11.54 25.63 40.84
N GLU A 213 -10.74 26.62 41.20
CA GLU A 213 -9.46 26.88 40.55
C GLU A 213 -8.64 25.58 40.54
N SER A 214 -8.13 25.22 39.35
CA SER A 214 -7.29 24.05 39.20
C SER A 214 -5.99 24.27 39.96
N HIS A 215 -5.53 23.26 40.70
CA HIS A 215 -4.24 23.31 41.36
C HIS A 215 -3.14 23.60 40.30
N PRO A 216 -2.18 24.52 40.51
CA PRO A 216 -1.22 24.92 39.48
C PRO A 216 -0.33 23.79 38.91
N GLN A 217 -0.27 22.65 39.63
CA GLN A 217 0.43 21.42 39.23
C GLN A 217 -0.52 20.27 38.84
N ALA A 218 -1.81 20.55 38.59
CA ALA A 218 -2.72 19.59 37.98
C ALA A 218 -2.46 19.55 36.47
N CYS A 219 -2.15 18.37 35.94
CA CYS A 219 -1.83 18.17 34.53
C CYS A 219 -2.78 17.16 33.89
N TYR A 220 -3.58 17.62 32.93
CA TYR A 220 -4.62 16.85 32.23
C TYR A 220 -4.30 16.61 30.74
N THR A 221 -3.01 16.51 30.44
CA THR A 221 -2.44 16.11 29.14
C THR A 221 -1.47 14.96 29.38
N SER A 222 -1.46 13.97 28.50
CA SER A 222 -0.59 12.80 28.66
C SER A 222 0.89 13.21 28.59
N HIS A 223 1.66 12.86 29.61
CA HIS A 223 3.08 13.18 29.71
C HIS A 223 3.84 12.05 30.41
N LEU A 224 5.17 12.03 30.23
CA LEU A 224 6.06 11.18 30.99
C LEU A 224 6.16 11.74 32.42
N LEU A 225 5.88 10.89 33.41
CA LEU A 225 5.99 11.26 34.81
C LEU A 225 7.47 11.40 35.22
N ASP A 226 7.70 12.20 36.26
CA ASP A 226 9.02 12.45 36.87
C ASP A 226 9.50 11.29 37.77
N PHE A 227 8.71 10.23 37.90
CA PHE A 227 9.01 9.01 38.63
C PHE A 227 8.64 7.75 37.83
N THR A 228 9.24 6.63 38.21
CA THR A 228 9.02 5.31 37.63
C THR A 228 8.07 4.45 38.48
N SER A 229 7.45 3.44 37.86
CA SER A 229 6.67 2.43 38.59
C SER A 229 7.52 1.65 39.61
N LYS A 230 8.83 1.53 39.36
CA LYS A 230 9.78 0.89 40.28
C LYS A 230 9.99 1.71 41.55
N GLU A 231 10.14 3.02 41.44
CA GLU A 231 10.23 3.92 42.60
C GLU A 231 8.92 3.94 43.39
N LEU A 232 7.78 3.99 42.68
CA LEU A 232 6.45 3.93 43.30
C LEU A 232 6.24 2.60 44.05
N ASN A 233 6.57 1.46 43.43
CA ASN A 233 6.43 0.15 44.07
C ASN A 233 7.36 -0.03 45.27
N LYS A 234 8.63 0.40 45.18
CA LYS A 234 9.56 0.37 46.33
C LYS A 234 8.99 1.11 47.55
N ILE A 235 8.39 2.28 47.31
CA ILE A 235 7.74 3.05 48.38
C ILE A 235 6.50 2.31 48.92
N LEU A 236 5.68 1.70 48.05
CA LEU A 236 4.53 0.89 48.49
C LEU A 236 4.94 -0.33 49.32
N GLU A 237 6.02 -1.03 48.93
CA GLU A 237 6.60 -2.17 49.67
C GLU A 237 7.09 -1.74 51.05
N GLU A 238 7.87 -0.65 51.14
CA GLU A 238 8.31 -0.06 52.43
C GLU A 238 7.12 0.30 53.34
N PHE A 239 6.02 0.81 52.77
CA PHE A 239 4.79 1.07 53.51
C PHE A 239 4.09 -0.22 53.98
N GLN A 240 4.03 -1.26 53.15
CA GLN A 240 3.44 -2.56 53.52
C GLN A 240 4.25 -3.26 54.61
N GLU A 241 5.58 -3.20 54.56
CA GLU A 241 6.43 -3.71 55.63
C GLU A 241 6.17 -2.97 56.95
N LEU A 242 6.11 -1.63 56.93
CA LEU A 242 5.76 -0.79 58.08
C LEU A 242 4.36 -1.08 58.65
N GLU A 243 3.36 -1.34 57.82
CA GLU A 243 2.03 -1.77 58.28
C GLU A 243 2.06 -3.19 58.87
N SER A 244 2.79 -4.11 58.25
CA SER A 244 2.95 -5.48 58.77
C SER A 244 3.64 -5.50 60.14
N LEU A 245 4.62 -4.62 60.36
CA LEU A 245 5.31 -4.43 61.64
C LEU A 245 4.36 -3.87 62.71
N LYS A 246 3.56 -2.84 62.37
CA LYS A 246 2.50 -2.31 63.25
C LYS A 246 1.44 -3.37 63.57
N LEU A 247 1.12 -4.26 62.63
CA LEU A 247 0.18 -5.37 62.85
C LEU A 247 0.79 -6.42 63.79
N LYS A 248 2.03 -6.85 63.56
CA LYS A 248 2.77 -7.77 64.44
C LYS A 248 2.89 -7.23 65.86
N GLN A 249 3.13 -5.94 66.03
CA GLN A 249 3.16 -5.30 67.34
C GLN A 249 1.81 -5.38 68.06
N LYS A 250 0.70 -5.07 67.36
CA LYS A 250 -0.67 -5.23 67.90
C LYS A 250 -1.04 -6.68 68.21
N VAL A 251 -0.54 -7.65 67.44
CA VAL A 251 -0.74 -9.09 67.70
C VAL A 251 0.03 -9.50 68.97
N GLY A 252 1.28 -9.07 69.15
CA GLY A 252 2.04 -9.31 70.38
C GLY A 252 1.37 -8.70 71.63
N ASP A 253 0.79 -7.50 71.52
CA ASP A 253 -0.01 -6.88 72.59
C ASP A 253 -1.31 -7.66 72.90
N ALA A 254 -1.88 -8.34 71.90
CA ALA A 254 -3.05 -9.21 72.05
C ALA A 254 -2.69 -10.57 72.65
N GLU A 255 -1.57 -11.17 72.26
CA GLU A 255 -1.03 -12.42 72.82
C GLU A 255 -0.67 -12.26 74.31
N GLN A 256 -0.10 -11.11 74.72
CA GLN A 256 0.10 -10.82 76.14
C GLN A 256 -1.20 -10.64 76.95
N LYS A 257 -2.31 -10.27 76.29
CA LYS A 257 -3.65 -10.28 76.92
C LYS A 257 -4.23 -11.69 76.97
N LEU A 258 -4.03 -12.50 75.92
CA LEU A 258 -4.49 -13.89 75.86
C LEU A 258 -3.81 -14.75 76.93
N LEU A 259 -2.49 -14.60 77.12
CA LEU A 259 -1.72 -15.31 78.15
C LEU A 259 -2.16 -14.97 79.59
N LYS A 260 -2.81 -13.82 79.79
CA LYS A 260 -3.47 -13.45 81.07
C LYS A 260 -4.85 -14.09 81.24
N LEU A 261 -5.55 -14.40 80.14
CA LEU A 261 -6.85 -15.08 80.13
C LEU A 261 -6.70 -16.60 80.22
N GLU A 262 -5.70 -17.18 79.58
CA GLU A 262 -5.41 -18.63 79.67
C GLU A 262 -5.04 -19.05 81.10
N LYS A 263 -4.31 -18.20 81.84
CA LYS A 263 -4.05 -18.40 83.27
C LYS A 263 -5.31 -18.39 84.16
N ILE A 264 -6.42 -17.82 83.67
CA ILE A 264 -7.74 -17.84 84.35
C ILE A 264 -8.54 -19.08 83.91
N ALA A 265 -8.38 -19.54 82.66
CA ALA A 265 -9.04 -20.74 82.15
C ALA A 265 -8.46 -22.04 82.75
N GLU A 266 -7.15 -22.11 82.95
CA GLU A 266 -6.48 -23.26 83.60
C GLU A 266 -6.98 -23.49 85.03
N THR A 267 -7.36 -22.42 85.75
CA THR A 267 -7.97 -22.52 87.09
C THR A 267 -9.39 -23.10 87.07
N TYR A 268 -10.04 -23.13 85.90
CA TYR A 268 -11.40 -23.62 85.70
C TYR A 268 -11.46 -25.07 85.16
N TYR A 269 -10.47 -25.46 84.36
CA TYR A 269 -10.41 -26.77 83.68
C TYR A 269 -10.11 -27.94 84.63
N GLN A 270 -9.32 -27.70 85.69
CA GLN A 270 -8.93 -28.72 86.69
C GLN A 270 -10.11 -29.25 87.54
N SER A 271 -11.35 -28.80 87.31
CA SER A 271 -12.55 -29.24 88.04
C SER A 271 -13.46 -30.22 87.28
N SER A 272 -13.20 -30.58 86.01
CA SER A 272 -14.14 -31.37 85.20
C SER A 272 -13.61 -32.65 84.54
N LEU A 273 -12.47 -33.19 84.98
CA LEU A 273 -11.87 -34.42 84.43
C LEU A 273 -11.90 -35.59 85.41
N ASN A 274 -13.09 -36.19 85.56
CA ASN A 274 -13.26 -37.59 85.90
C ASN A 274 -14.31 -38.18 84.95
N GLU A 275 -14.11 -39.43 84.51
CA GLU A 275 -14.92 -40.20 83.52
C GLU A 275 -14.56 -40.01 82.03
N ASN A 276 -13.58 -40.79 81.54
CA ASN A 276 -13.84 -41.75 80.45
C ASN A 276 -12.66 -42.71 80.21
N SER A 277 -12.82 -43.98 80.59
CA SER A 277 -11.88 -45.06 80.31
C SER A 277 -12.60 -46.28 79.72
N LYS A 278 -13.06 -46.18 78.45
CA LYS A 278 -13.50 -47.35 77.66
C LYS A 278 -13.68 -47.05 76.17
N PHE A 279 -12.61 -47.15 75.38
CA PHE A 279 -12.70 -47.26 73.91
C PHE A 279 -11.60 -48.10 73.26
N GLU A 280 -10.81 -48.85 74.03
CA GLU A 280 -9.52 -49.39 73.58
C GLU A 280 -9.48 -50.93 73.47
N GLN A 281 -10.64 -51.60 73.31
CA GLN A 281 -10.72 -53.07 73.31
C GLN A 281 -11.23 -53.76 72.03
N ASP A 282 -11.90 -53.05 71.11
CA ASP A 282 -12.60 -53.74 69.99
C ASP A 282 -11.78 -53.85 68.68
N ASN A 283 -10.57 -53.29 68.64
CA ASN A 283 -9.85 -53.02 67.39
C ASN A 283 -8.98 -54.18 66.83
N GLN A 284 -9.13 -55.42 67.34
CA GLN A 284 -8.24 -56.54 66.98
C GLN A 284 -8.85 -57.66 66.11
N SER A 285 -10.15 -57.62 65.77
CA SER A 285 -10.79 -58.69 64.98
C SER A 285 -10.77 -58.49 63.45
N LEU A 286 -10.32 -57.32 62.96
CA LEU A 286 -10.48 -56.94 61.55
C LEU A 286 -9.46 -57.58 60.57
N ASN A 287 -8.35 -58.13 61.07
CA ASN A 287 -7.15 -58.37 60.25
C ASN A 287 -7.05 -59.76 59.59
N TYR A 288 -8.04 -60.64 59.76
CA TYR A 288 -7.96 -62.03 59.26
C TYR A 288 -8.62 -62.25 57.88
N ASN A 289 -9.72 -61.54 57.57
CA ASN A 289 -10.52 -61.79 56.35
C ASN A 289 -9.95 -61.17 55.06
N LEU A 290 -9.02 -60.22 55.16
CA LEU A 290 -8.34 -59.58 54.03
C LEU A 290 -7.50 -60.55 53.18
N THR A 291 -7.08 -61.68 53.75
CA THR A 291 -6.14 -62.62 53.11
C THR A 291 -6.81 -63.54 52.08
N VAL A 292 -8.13 -63.77 52.17
CA VAL A 292 -8.83 -64.77 51.34
C VAL A 292 -9.30 -64.22 49.99
N GLN A 293 -9.80 -62.98 49.94
CA GLN A 293 -10.34 -62.39 48.70
C GLN A 293 -9.27 -62.09 47.63
N ASN A 294 -8.01 -61.92 48.02
CA ASN A 294 -6.91 -61.64 47.08
C ASN A 294 -6.57 -62.81 46.14
N LYS A 295 -7.09 -64.03 46.41
CA LYS A 295 -6.80 -65.22 45.60
C LYS A 295 -7.70 -65.35 44.35
N GLU A 296 -8.98 -64.96 44.43
CA GLU A 296 -9.92 -65.00 43.29
C GLU A 296 -9.63 -63.95 42.20
N PHE A 297 -9.01 -62.82 42.58
CA PHE A 297 -8.70 -61.72 41.65
C PHE A 297 -7.60 -62.08 40.65
N ALA A 298 -6.74 -63.05 40.99
CA ALA A 298 -5.63 -63.50 40.14
C ALA A 298 -6.10 -64.34 38.94
N GLU A 299 -7.11 -65.19 39.12
CA GLU A 299 -7.54 -66.14 38.09
C GLU A 299 -8.31 -65.45 36.95
N LYS A 300 -9.21 -64.49 37.26
CA LYS A 300 -9.94 -63.70 36.26
C LYS A 300 -9.03 -62.82 35.39
N LYS A 301 -7.87 -62.39 35.93
CA LYS A 301 -6.89 -61.57 35.21
C LYS A 301 -6.27 -62.34 34.03
N ASN A 302 -5.97 -63.63 34.22
CA ASN A 302 -5.39 -64.47 33.16
C ASN A 302 -6.38 -64.74 32.02
N THR A 303 -7.67 -64.93 32.31
CA THR A 303 -8.70 -65.14 31.27
C THR A 303 -8.86 -63.94 30.33
N LEU A 304 -8.76 -62.72 30.87
CA LEU A 304 -8.83 -61.48 30.08
C LEU A 304 -7.58 -61.27 29.20
N GLN A 305 -6.39 -61.67 29.66
CA GLN A 305 -5.16 -61.56 28.86
C GLN A 305 -5.21 -62.43 27.59
N THR A 306 -5.77 -63.64 27.67
CA THR A 306 -5.93 -64.53 26.50
C THR A 306 -6.88 -63.94 25.45
N GLN A 307 -7.93 -63.21 25.87
CA GLN A 307 -8.86 -62.54 24.96
C GLN A 307 -8.23 -61.31 24.27
N ILE A 308 -7.37 -60.58 24.98
CA ILE A 308 -6.62 -59.44 24.42
C ILE A 308 -5.67 -59.90 23.31
N ILE A 309 -4.98 -61.03 23.48
CA ILE A 309 -4.06 -61.60 22.47
C ILE A 309 -4.80 -61.97 21.18
N TYR A 310 -6.02 -62.51 21.28
CA TYR A 310 -6.84 -62.86 20.11
C TYR A 310 -7.20 -61.62 19.27
N LEU A 311 -7.66 -60.54 19.92
CA LEU A 311 -8.01 -59.28 19.25
C LEU A 311 -6.78 -58.52 18.70
N GLN A 312 -5.62 -58.68 19.33
CA GLN A 312 -4.35 -58.12 18.81
C GLN A 312 -3.93 -58.77 17.49
N ASN A 313 -4.13 -60.08 17.32
CA ASN A 313 -3.84 -60.77 16.07
C ASN A 313 -4.81 -60.36 14.94
N GLU A 314 -6.09 -60.14 15.26
CA GLU A 314 -7.08 -59.64 14.31
C GLU A 314 -6.76 -58.20 13.85
N LYS A 315 -6.33 -57.34 14.77
CA LYS A 315 -5.79 -56.00 14.47
C LYS A 315 -4.56 -56.06 13.55
N GLN A 316 -3.65 -57.02 13.77
CA GLN A 316 -2.45 -57.16 12.94
C GLN A 316 -2.78 -57.59 11.50
N ALA A 317 -3.76 -58.48 11.31
CA ALA A 317 -4.24 -58.85 9.98
C ALA A 317 -4.82 -57.65 9.21
N LEU A 318 -5.59 -56.79 9.89
CA LEU A 318 -6.13 -55.57 9.30
C LEU A 318 -5.02 -54.55 8.95
N ALA A 319 -4.00 -54.41 9.82
CA ALA A 319 -2.86 -53.52 9.59
C ALA A 319 -2.00 -53.97 8.40
N ASN A 320 -1.81 -55.27 8.19
CA ASN A 320 -1.09 -55.82 7.04
C ASN A 320 -1.82 -55.46 5.73
N ASN A 321 -3.16 -55.60 5.69
CA ASN A 321 -3.98 -55.27 4.52
C ASN A 321 -3.94 -53.77 4.20
N LEU A 322 -3.99 -52.90 5.22
CA LEU A 322 -3.78 -51.45 5.07
C LEU A 322 -2.36 -51.13 4.58
N THR A 323 -1.35 -51.91 4.98
CA THR A 323 0.04 -51.76 4.53
C THR A 323 0.20 -52.10 3.03
N GLU A 324 -0.56 -53.07 2.51
CA GLU A 324 -0.59 -53.35 1.07
C GLU A 324 -1.30 -52.26 0.26
N GLN A 325 -2.38 -51.67 0.78
CA GLN A 325 -2.99 -50.48 0.17
C GLN A 325 -2.06 -49.27 0.20
N LEU A 326 -1.32 -49.06 1.30
CA LEU A 326 -0.29 -48.01 1.40
C LEU A 326 0.89 -48.28 0.46
N LYS A 327 1.25 -49.54 0.19
CA LYS A 327 2.22 -49.89 -0.87
C LYS A 327 1.70 -49.49 -2.25
N GLN A 328 0.45 -49.77 -2.60
CA GLN A 328 -0.15 -49.32 -3.86
C GLN A 328 -0.16 -47.78 -3.97
N ILE A 329 -0.50 -47.06 -2.90
CA ILE A 329 -0.44 -45.59 -2.86
C ILE A 329 1.00 -45.06 -2.97
N SER A 330 1.98 -45.76 -2.40
CA SER A 330 3.41 -45.46 -2.56
C SER A 330 3.86 -45.68 -4.01
N GLN A 331 3.39 -46.75 -4.66
CA GLN A 331 3.71 -47.09 -6.04
C GLN A 331 3.09 -46.08 -7.02
N LEU A 332 1.85 -45.65 -6.80
CA LEU A 332 1.20 -44.54 -7.52
C LEU A 332 1.90 -43.18 -7.28
N ASN A 333 2.41 -42.93 -6.07
CA ASN A 333 3.23 -41.74 -5.82
C ASN A 333 4.62 -41.85 -6.47
N GLN A 334 5.18 -43.04 -6.60
CA GLN A 334 6.43 -43.27 -7.33
C GLN A 334 6.23 -43.06 -8.85
N GLU A 335 5.12 -43.54 -9.42
CA GLU A 335 4.72 -43.21 -10.80
C GLU A 335 4.47 -41.71 -10.98
N LYS A 336 3.77 -41.06 -10.04
CA LYS A 336 3.58 -39.60 -10.05
C LYS A 336 4.92 -38.84 -9.98
N ASN A 337 5.87 -39.29 -9.16
CA ASN A 337 7.19 -38.69 -9.05
C ASN A 337 8.03 -38.97 -10.30
N ASN A 338 7.92 -40.14 -10.91
CA ASN A 338 8.55 -40.46 -12.19
C ASN A 338 7.97 -39.56 -13.31
N LEU A 339 6.65 -39.39 -13.39
CA LEU A 339 5.99 -38.46 -14.31
C LEU A 339 6.36 -36.99 -14.03
N GLN A 340 6.59 -36.60 -12.77
CA GLN A 340 7.10 -35.28 -12.42
C GLN A 340 8.58 -35.11 -12.80
N ASN A 341 9.38 -36.16 -12.72
CA ASN A 341 10.78 -36.18 -13.19
C ASN A 341 10.85 -36.20 -14.72
N GLU A 342 9.95 -36.89 -15.41
CA GLU A 342 9.79 -36.83 -16.88
C GLU A 342 9.25 -35.46 -17.33
N LEU A 343 8.42 -34.81 -16.52
CA LEU A 343 7.99 -33.41 -16.74
C LEU A 343 9.14 -32.43 -16.48
N ALA A 344 10.00 -32.69 -15.48
CA ALA A 344 11.20 -31.89 -15.21
C ALA A 344 12.25 -32.08 -16.32
N GLN A 345 12.49 -33.33 -16.75
CA GLN A 345 13.36 -33.65 -17.87
C GLN A 345 12.78 -33.09 -19.18
N SER A 346 11.45 -33.11 -19.37
CA SER A 346 10.82 -32.44 -20.51
C SER A 346 10.98 -30.93 -20.43
N LYS A 347 10.96 -30.30 -19.24
CA LYS A 347 11.26 -28.88 -19.07
C LYS A 347 12.73 -28.56 -19.35
N VAL A 348 13.66 -29.41 -18.95
CA VAL A 348 15.10 -29.28 -19.28
C VAL A 348 15.30 -29.48 -20.78
N ASN A 349 14.71 -30.50 -21.39
CA ASN A 349 14.72 -30.72 -22.84
C ASN A 349 14.04 -29.57 -23.59
N ILE A 350 13.00 -28.93 -23.03
CA ILE A 350 12.39 -27.71 -23.58
C ILE A 350 13.33 -26.51 -23.44
N GLN A 351 14.07 -26.37 -22.33
CA GLN A 351 15.11 -25.33 -22.21
C GLN A 351 16.30 -25.58 -23.14
N GLU A 352 16.67 -26.83 -23.37
CA GLU A 352 17.72 -27.22 -24.31
C GLU A 352 17.25 -27.06 -25.75
N LEU A 353 15.99 -27.38 -26.06
CA LEU A 353 15.33 -27.03 -27.32
C LEU A 353 15.14 -25.51 -27.48
N GLN A 354 14.96 -24.74 -26.41
CA GLN A 354 14.94 -23.27 -26.45
C GLN A 354 16.34 -22.71 -26.69
N SER A 355 17.38 -23.29 -26.09
CA SER A 355 18.79 -22.94 -26.36
C SER A 355 19.20 -23.31 -27.78
N GLN A 356 18.76 -24.48 -28.28
CA GLN A 356 18.91 -24.87 -29.68
C GLN A 356 18.05 -24.02 -30.61
N GLN A 357 16.85 -23.58 -30.19
CA GLN A 357 15.99 -22.64 -30.91
C GLN A 357 16.61 -21.25 -30.93
N ASP A 358 17.33 -20.82 -29.91
CA ASP A 358 18.03 -19.55 -29.87
C ASP A 358 19.38 -19.61 -30.62
N GLN A 359 20.06 -20.77 -30.66
CA GLN A 359 21.12 -21.03 -31.64
C GLN A 359 20.58 -21.09 -33.07
N PHE A 360 19.40 -21.69 -33.31
CA PHE A 360 18.74 -21.68 -34.60
C PHE A 360 18.23 -20.28 -34.96
N LYS A 361 17.73 -19.48 -34.00
CA LYS A 361 17.42 -18.06 -34.22
C LYS A 361 18.69 -17.28 -34.51
N ASN A 362 19.80 -17.51 -33.84
CA ASN A 362 21.04 -16.78 -34.13
C ASN A 362 21.65 -17.21 -35.48
N LYS A 363 21.55 -18.49 -35.86
CA LYS A 363 21.87 -18.96 -37.23
C LYS A 363 20.86 -18.48 -38.27
N LEU A 364 19.58 -18.33 -37.92
CA LEU A 364 18.54 -17.78 -38.78
C LEU A 364 18.68 -16.27 -38.91
N ILE A 365 19.08 -15.56 -37.86
CA ILE A 365 19.40 -14.13 -37.86
C ILE A 365 20.67 -13.90 -38.67
N GLN A 366 21.71 -14.72 -38.52
CA GLN A 366 22.88 -14.64 -39.39
C GLN A 366 22.52 -14.97 -40.84
N SER A 367 21.77 -16.06 -41.08
CA SER A 367 21.29 -16.41 -42.42
C SER A 367 20.29 -15.39 -42.98
N GLN A 368 19.57 -14.64 -42.15
CA GLN A 368 18.70 -13.52 -42.53
C GLN A 368 19.50 -12.25 -42.74
N ILE A 369 20.63 -12.03 -42.06
CA ILE A 369 21.57 -10.95 -42.36
C ILE A 369 22.24 -11.24 -43.70
N ASP A 370 22.68 -12.47 -43.93
CA ASP A 370 23.28 -12.91 -45.20
C ASP A 370 22.23 -12.89 -46.33
N HIS A 371 21.00 -13.38 -46.09
CA HIS A 371 19.88 -13.28 -47.03
C HIS A 371 19.47 -11.83 -47.28
N LYS A 372 19.49 -10.95 -46.28
CA LYS A 372 19.17 -9.53 -46.43
C LYS A 372 20.29 -8.76 -47.11
N GLN A 373 21.56 -9.16 -46.98
CA GLN A 373 22.66 -8.64 -47.80
C GLN A 373 22.58 -9.13 -49.26
N ILE A 374 22.09 -10.36 -49.48
CA ILE A 374 21.83 -10.92 -50.82
C ILE A 374 20.57 -10.27 -51.43
N GLU A 375 19.51 -10.01 -50.65
CA GLU A 375 18.33 -9.25 -51.06
C GLU A 375 18.68 -7.77 -51.28
N GLU A 376 19.51 -7.13 -50.48
CA GLU A 376 19.94 -5.75 -50.75
C GLU A 376 20.81 -5.65 -52.02
N LYS A 377 21.55 -6.71 -52.38
CA LYS A 377 22.23 -6.82 -53.68
C LYS A 377 21.28 -7.16 -54.82
N ASN A 378 20.37 -8.11 -54.64
CA ASN A 378 19.40 -8.51 -55.67
C ASN A 378 18.34 -7.44 -55.91
N LEU A 379 17.89 -6.72 -54.89
CA LEU A 379 16.99 -5.58 -54.98
C LEU A 379 17.69 -4.34 -55.53
N LYS A 380 19.02 -4.19 -55.35
CA LYS A 380 19.81 -3.21 -56.12
C LYS A 380 19.87 -3.60 -57.60
N LEU A 381 20.19 -4.85 -57.91
CA LEU A 381 20.23 -5.36 -59.29
C LEU A 381 18.86 -5.35 -59.97
N GLU A 382 17.77 -5.70 -59.29
CA GLU A 382 16.40 -5.62 -59.80
C GLU A 382 15.95 -4.17 -59.94
N ASN A 383 16.27 -3.26 -59.01
CA ASN A 383 15.97 -1.84 -59.20
C ASN A 383 16.80 -1.21 -60.33
N GLU A 384 18.05 -1.64 -60.55
CA GLU A 384 18.83 -1.23 -61.72
C GLU A 384 18.26 -1.84 -63.01
N LEU A 385 17.88 -3.12 -63.01
CA LEU A 385 17.27 -3.79 -64.16
C LEU A 385 15.90 -3.17 -64.51
N VAL A 386 15.07 -2.87 -63.50
CA VAL A 386 13.76 -2.21 -63.67
C VAL A 386 13.94 -0.75 -64.05
N LYS A 387 14.91 -0.01 -63.50
CA LYS A 387 15.22 1.36 -63.97
C LYS A 387 15.75 1.37 -65.41
N LEU A 388 16.54 0.38 -65.81
CA LEU A 388 17.03 0.24 -67.19
C LEU A 388 15.90 -0.20 -68.14
N GLN A 389 15.02 -1.11 -67.73
CA GLN A 389 13.87 -1.55 -68.55
C GLN A 389 12.77 -0.49 -68.64
N GLN A 390 12.44 0.20 -67.55
CA GLN A 390 11.54 1.36 -67.56
C GLN A 390 12.17 2.54 -68.30
N GLY A 391 13.46 2.81 -68.10
CA GLY A 391 14.19 3.84 -68.82
C GLY A 391 14.22 3.57 -70.33
N ASN A 392 14.48 2.33 -70.76
CA ASN A 392 14.49 1.97 -72.17
C ASN A 392 13.08 1.95 -72.78
N SER A 393 12.07 1.42 -72.06
CA SER A 393 10.68 1.41 -72.53
C SER A 393 10.08 2.84 -72.57
N GLN A 394 10.39 3.68 -71.60
CA GLN A 394 9.97 5.08 -71.58
C GLN A 394 10.73 5.89 -72.65
N PHE A 395 12.03 5.65 -72.87
CA PHE A 395 12.79 6.29 -73.94
C PHE A 395 12.31 5.87 -75.34
N GLU A 396 11.99 4.59 -75.56
CA GLU A 396 11.39 4.14 -76.82
C GLU A 396 10.00 4.74 -77.03
N LYS A 397 9.18 4.79 -75.97
CA LYS A 397 7.82 5.36 -76.02
C LYS A 397 7.83 6.88 -76.18
N ASP A 398 8.77 7.59 -75.56
CA ASP A 398 8.94 9.03 -75.71
C ASP A 398 9.61 9.39 -77.04
N ASN A 399 10.50 8.57 -77.59
CA ASN A 399 11.07 8.79 -78.92
C ASN A 399 10.04 8.46 -80.02
N GLN A 400 9.18 7.45 -79.82
CA GLN A 400 8.01 7.24 -80.67
C GLN A 400 6.99 8.37 -80.53
N ASN A 401 6.60 8.76 -79.32
CA ASN A 401 5.64 9.84 -79.08
C ASN A 401 6.18 11.19 -79.57
N LEU A 402 7.46 11.53 -79.36
CA LEU A 402 8.05 12.75 -79.91
C LEU A 402 8.13 12.71 -81.44
N ARG A 403 8.37 11.55 -82.07
CA ARG A 403 8.27 11.45 -83.54
C ARG A 403 6.84 11.54 -84.04
N LEU A 404 5.88 10.97 -83.31
CA LEU A 404 4.47 10.98 -83.66
C LEU A 404 3.86 12.37 -83.43
N ASP A 405 4.10 12.99 -82.27
CA ASP A 405 3.72 14.36 -81.95
C ASP A 405 4.48 15.36 -82.80
N LEU A 406 5.75 15.19 -83.13
CA LEU A 406 6.41 16.10 -84.09
C LEU A 406 5.81 15.93 -85.49
N ALA A 407 5.51 14.72 -85.94
CA ALA A 407 4.83 14.50 -87.23
C ALA A 407 3.38 15.01 -87.24
N VAL A 408 2.65 14.86 -86.12
CA VAL A 408 1.25 15.28 -85.95
C VAL A 408 1.17 16.77 -85.68
N GLN A 409 2.09 17.39 -84.94
CA GLN A 409 2.18 18.84 -84.78
C GLN A 409 2.69 19.49 -86.07
N LEU A 410 3.64 18.91 -86.81
CA LEU A 410 4.00 19.42 -88.13
C LEU A 410 2.83 19.28 -89.11
N LYS A 411 2.05 18.20 -89.05
CA LYS A 411 0.87 18.02 -89.91
C LYS A 411 -0.31 18.89 -89.51
N ILE A 412 -0.65 18.98 -88.22
CA ILE A 412 -1.71 19.85 -87.69
C ILE A 412 -1.30 21.32 -87.80
N SER A 413 -0.03 21.66 -87.59
CA SER A 413 0.46 23.02 -87.84
C SER A 413 0.46 23.31 -89.32
N ALA A 414 0.90 22.43 -90.21
CA ALA A 414 0.79 22.66 -91.66
C ALA A 414 -0.67 22.69 -92.15
N GLU A 415 -1.59 21.94 -91.57
CA GLU A 415 -3.02 21.96 -91.92
C GLU A 415 -3.74 23.19 -91.33
N LYS A 416 -3.41 23.58 -90.10
CA LYS A 416 -3.89 24.84 -89.49
C LYS A 416 -3.25 26.05 -90.15
N GLU A 417 -1.99 26.01 -90.55
CA GLU A 417 -1.31 27.03 -91.33
C GLU A 417 -1.92 27.07 -92.73
N ASN A 418 -2.16 25.96 -93.43
CA ASN A 418 -2.89 26.00 -94.70
C ASN A 418 -4.37 26.46 -94.59
N THR A 419 -4.95 26.48 -93.39
CA THR A 419 -6.34 26.98 -93.15
C THR A 419 -6.37 28.40 -92.59
N LEU A 420 -5.38 28.77 -91.76
CA LEU A 420 -5.22 30.10 -91.17
C LEU A 420 -4.41 31.03 -92.06
N GLN A 421 -3.45 30.56 -92.85
CA GLN A 421 -2.65 31.41 -93.74
C GLN A 421 -3.52 32.10 -94.80
N PRO A 422 -4.58 31.50 -95.39
CA PRO A 422 -5.53 32.24 -96.22
C PRO A 422 -6.34 33.29 -95.44
N GLN A 423 -6.71 33.01 -94.17
CA GLN A 423 -7.50 33.93 -93.32
C GLN A 423 -6.65 35.04 -92.73
N ILE A 424 -5.39 34.74 -92.40
CA ILE A 424 -4.35 35.66 -91.98
C ILE A 424 -3.88 36.46 -93.18
N THR A 425 -3.79 35.91 -94.39
CA THR A 425 -3.52 36.68 -95.62
C THR A 425 -4.71 37.57 -95.95
N TYR A 426 -5.95 37.13 -95.75
CA TYR A 426 -7.13 37.99 -95.89
C TYR A 426 -7.14 39.13 -94.86
N LEU A 427 -7.00 38.83 -93.56
CA LEU A 427 -6.99 39.83 -92.49
C LEU A 427 -5.71 40.68 -92.46
N GLN A 428 -4.58 40.16 -92.92
CA GLN A 428 -3.36 40.94 -93.13
C GLN A 428 -3.50 41.80 -94.36
N ASN A 429 -4.08 41.35 -95.48
CA ASN A 429 -4.34 42.20 -96.63
C ASN A 429 -5.43 43.24 -96.35
N GLU A 430 -6.41 42.94 -95.49
CA GLU A 430 -7.44 43.88 -95.05
C GLU A 430 -6.86 44.89 -94.04
N ARG A 431 -6.04 44.44 -93.08
CA ARG A 431 -5.29 45.33 -92.18
C ARG A 431 -4.19 46.10 -92.91
N GLN A 432 -3.54 45.52 -93.92
CA GLN A 432 -2.51 46.14 -94.75
C GLN A 432 -3.18 47.15 -95.66
N ALA A 433 -4.29 46.85 -96.32
CA ALA A 433 -5.06 47.83 -97.09
C ALA A 433 -5.63 48.94 -96.20
N LEU A 434 -6.11 48.65 -94.98
CA LEU A 434 -6.60 49.68 -94.06
C LEU A 434 -5.45 50.50 -93.43
N ALA A 435 -4.28 49.89 -93.21
CA ALA A 435 -3.08 50.58 -92.75
C ALA A 435 -2.33 51.29 -93.88
N GLU A 436 -2.46 50.86 -95.13
CA GLU A 436 -1.99 51.53 -96.34
C GLU A 436 -2.94 52.66 -96.68
N ASP A 437 -4.27 52.53 -96.56
CA ASP A 437 -5.20 53.67 -96.63
C ASP A 437 -4.93 54.68 -95.50
N LEU A 438 -4.70 54.25 -94.26
CA LEU A 438 -4.36 55.18 -93.17
C LEU A 438 -2.94 55.76 -93.31
N THR A 439 -1.96 55.00 -93.80
CA THR A 439 -0.59 55.49 -93.99
C THR A 439 -0.51 56.35 -95.24
N GLU A 440 -1.25 56.05 -96.29
CA GLU A 440 -1.41 56.89 -97.48
C GLU A 440 -2.23 58.13 -97.14
N GLN A 441 -3.28 58.09 -96.32
CA GLN A 441 -3.91 59.33 -95.82
C GLN A 441 -3.00 60.12 -94.87
N LEU A 442 -2.19 59.45 -94.05
CA LEU A 442 -1.26 60.12 -93.14
C LEU A 442 -0.07 60.71 -93.91
N ASP A 443 0.43 60.02 -94.94
CA ASP A 443 1.53 60.47 -95.79
C ASP A 443 1.04 61.42 -96.88
N GLN A 444 -0.20 61.33 -97.38
CA GLN A 444 -0.85 62.39 -98.16
C GLN A 444 -1.09 63.62 -97.28
N ASN A 445 -1.43 63.49 -95.98
CA ASN A 445 -1.51 64.64 -95.07
C ASN A 445 -0.12 65.20 -94.71
N LYS A 446 0.89 64.36 -94.50
CA LYS A 446 2.28 64.83 -94.31
C LYS A 446 2.83 65.44 -95.59
N LEU A 447 2.50 64.90 -96.77
CA LEU A 447 2.90 65.40 -98.08
C LEU A 447 2.13 66.68 -98.42
N ALA A 448 0.85 66.80 -98.09
CA ALA A 448 0.10 68.05 -98.21
C ALA A 448 0.64 69.10 -97.23
N SER A 449 0.96 68.72 -95.99
CA SER A 449 1.59 69.60 -95.01
C SER A 449 3.02 69.99 -95.43
N HIS A 450 3.81 69.07 -96.01
CA HIS A 450 5.11 69.35 -96.62
C HIS A 450 4.97 70.11 -97.94
N GLN A 451 3.90 69.97 -98.72
CA GLN A 451 3.67 70.74 -99.93
C GLN A 451 3.22 72.16 -99.58
N VAL A 452 2.43 72.34 -98.52
CA VAL A 452 2.10 73.66 -97.96
C VAL A 452 3.34 74.29 -97.33
N GLN A 453 4.14 73.54 -96.56
CA GLN A 453 5.41 74.03 -96.02
C GLN A 453 6.42 74.33 -97.13
N ASN A 454 6.58 73.46 -98.12
CA ASN A 454 7.40 73.70 -99.30
C ASN A 454 6.85 74.82 -100.18
N GLN A 455 5.54 75.09 -100.21
CA GLN A 455 4.98 76.26 -100.88
C GLN A 455 5.24 77.54 -100.08
N ILE A 456 5.21 77.49 -98.75
CA ILE A 456 5.63 78.61 -97.87
C ILE A 456 7.14 78.87 -98.03
N ASP A 457 7.95 77.81 -98.03
CA ASP A 457 9.40 77.88 -98.18
C ASP A 457 9.79 78.24 -99.62
N GLN A 458 9.05 77.78 -100.64
CA GLN A 458 9.20 78.23 -102.03
C GLN A 458 8.74 79.67 -102.19
N LEU A 459 7.71 80.16 -101.48
CA LEU A 459 7.32 81.57 -101.52
C LEU A 459 8.33 82.45 -100.75
N MET A 460 8.97 81.94 -99.69
CA MET A 460 10.13 82.58 -99.06
C MET A 460 11.37 82.52 -99.97
N GLN A 461 11.61 81.43 -100.68
CA GLN A 461 12.68 81.32 -101.68
C GLN A 461 12.39 82.17 -102.91
N ASP A 462 11.14 82.35 -103.33
CA ASP A 462 10.74 83.20 -104.44
C ASP A 462 10.83 84.68 -104.02
N LYS A 463 10.51 85.00 -102.76
CA LYS A 463 10.84 86.30 -102.16
C LYS A 463 12.35 86.55 -102.17
N ASN A 464 13.14 85.61 -101.66
CA ASN A 464 14.60 85.70 -101.64
C ASN A 464 15.18 85.70 -103.07
N CYS A 465 14.55 85.02 -104.03
CA CYS A 465 14.93 84.97 -105.44
C CYS A 465 14.47 86.24 -106.18
N LEU A 466 13.46 86.97 -105.69
CA LEU A 466 13.12 88.31 -106.15
C LEU A 466 14.08 89.35 -105.56
N GLU A 467 14.51 89.18 -104.31
CA GLU A 467 15.60 89.94 -103.69
C GLU A 467 16.95 89.65 -104.38
N GLU A 468 17.24 88.40 -104.78
CA GLU A 468 18.41 88.04 -105.59
C GLU A 468 18.24 88.39 -107.08
N LYS A 469 17.02 88.48 -107.63
CA LYS A 469 16.79 89.06 -108.97
C LYS A 469 16.98 90.58 -108.96
N LEU A 470 16.89 91.23 -107.80
CA LEU A 470 17.41 92.59 -107.61
C LEU A 470 18.94 92.57 -107.80
N THR A 471 19.65 91.65 -107.14
CA THR A 471 21.10 91.43 -107.32
C THR A 471 21.46 90.97 -108.75
N GLN A 472 20.59 90.23 -109.44
CA GLN A 472 20.74 89.86 -110.85
C GLN A 472 20.44 91.04 -111.79
N THR A 473 19.75 92.07 -111.30
CA THR A 473 19.65 93.37 -112.00
C THR A 473 20.97 94.14 -111.86
N GLU A 474 21.75 93.91 -110.80
CA GLU A 474 23.16 94.35 -110.68
C GLU A 474 24.10 93.51 -111.57
N ASP A 475 23.83 92.21 -111.76
CA ASP A 475 24.50 91.39 -112.79
C ASP A 475 24.29 91.94 -114.22
N ASN A 476 23.23 92.72 -114.48
CA ASN A 476 23.10 93.43 -115.77
C ASN A 476 23.97 94.69 -115.88
N ILE A 477 24.45 95.26 -114.76
CA ILE A 477 25.41 96.38 -114.76
C ILE A 477 26.82 95.82 -114.98
N GLN A 478 27.23 94.80 -114.23
CA GLN A 478 28.59 94.27 -114.36
C GLN A 478 28.79 93.48 -115.66
N LYS A 479 27.73 92.86 -116.20
CA LYS A 479 27.70 92.27 -117.54
C LYS A 479 27.62 93.32 -118.67
N LEU A 480 27.86 94.62 -118.39
CA LEU A 480 28.32 95.63 -119.36
C LEU A 480 29.86 95.78 -119.40
N GLU A 481 30.60 95.34 -118.38
CA GLU A 481 32.05 95.04 -118.44
C GLU A 481 32.36 93.80 -119.30
N SER A 482 31.30 93.23 -119.88
CA SER A 482 31.23 92.66 -121.22
C SER A 482 32.39 93.00 -122.16
N LYS A 483 32.61 92.09 -123.11
CA LYS A 483 33.27 92.35 -124.40
C LYS A 483 34.76 92.71 -124.34
N LEU A 484 35.35 93.01 -123.18
CA LEU A 484 36.77 93.38 -123.09
C LEU A 484 37.71 92.16 -123.17
N SER A 485 37.66 91.26 -122.19
CA SER A 485 38.65 90.17 -122.08
C SER A 485 38.43 88.99 -123.02
N GLN A 486 37.29 88.94 -123.73
CA GLN A 486 37.03 87.94 -124.78
C GLN A 486 37.99 88.07 -125.99
N SER A 487 38.78 89.15 -126.03
CA SER A 487 39.97 89.33 -126.88
C SER A 487 41.09 88.29 -126.63
N GLN A 488 41.16 87.68 -125.44
CA GLN A 488 42.25 86.75 -125.07
C GLN A 488 42.00 85.28 -125.48
N ALA A 489 40.86 84.98 -126.11
CA ALA A 489 40.61 83.67 -126.74
C ALA A 489 41.52 83.37 -127.96
N ASN A 490 42.41 84.30 -128.32
CA ASN A 490 43.39 84.19 -129.42
C ASN A 490 44.73 83.52 -129.04
N TYR A 491 44.84 82.91 -127.87
CA TYR A 491 46.01 82.07 -127.49
C TYR A 491 45.56 80.64 -127.11
N GLU A 492 44.62 80.07 -127.86
CA GLU A 492 44.95 79.22 -129.01
C GLU A 492 45.93 78.06 -128.71
N LYS A 493 45.42 76.85 -128.90
CA LYS A 493 46.06 75.81 -129.72
C LYS A 493 47.53 75.48 -129.42
N LEU A 494 47.84 74.95 -128.23
CA LEU A 494 49.08 74.17 -128.03
C LEU A 494 48.84 72.84 -127.29
N CYS A 495 47.83 72.13 -127.80
CA CYS A 495 47.79 70.70 -128.12
C CYS A 495 48.65 69.67 -127.34
N ASN A 496 47.97 68.54 -127.06
CA ASN A 496 48.49 67.16 -126.92
C ASN A 496 49.03 66.71 -125.54
N ARG A 497 49.00 65.43 -125.13
CA ARG A 497 48.25 64.19 -125.51
C ARG A 497 48.79 63.02 -124.62
N LEU A 498 48.09 61.88 -124.59
CA LEU A 498 48.49 60.53 -124.14
C LEU A 498 48.32 60.11 -122.65
N ASP A 499 47.81 58.88 -122.52
CA ASP A 499 47.58 58.08 -121.30
C ASP A 499 48.79 57.20 -120.91
N GLY A 500 48.78 56.62 -119.69
CA GLY A 500 49.56 55.40 -119.40
C GLY A 500 49.95 55.04 -117.95
N LEU A 501 48.98 54.60 -117.12
CA LEU A 501 49.08 53.58 -116.02
C LEU A 501 50.30 53.50 -115.04
N SER A 502 50.05 53.51 -113.70
CA SER A 502 50.54 52.46 -112.73
C SER A 502 50.10 52.63 -111.24
N GLN A 503 49.84 51.49 -110.55
CA GLN A 503 50.24 51.06 -109.16
C GLN A 503 49.80 51.65 -107.76
N ASP A 504 49.57 50.71 -106.82
CA ASP A 504 50.26 50.47 -105.50
C ASP A 504 49.67 50.70 -104.05
N TYR A 505 50.16 49.84 -103.11
CA TYR A 505 50.39 49.95 -101.63
C TYR A 505 49.23 49.82 -100.58
N LYS A 506 49.27 49.25 -99.34
CA LYS A 506 50.23 49.01 -98.18
C LYS A 506 50.12 50.08 -97.03
N VAL A 507 50.33 49.86 -95.70
CA VAL A 507 50.78 48.70 -94.85
C VAL A 507 50.46 48.85 -93.31
N THR A 508 50.42 47.72 -92.56
CA THR A 508 50.72 47.38 -91.11
C THR A 508 50.89 48.46 -89.99
N ILE A 509 50.43 48.20 -88.73
CA ILE A 509 51.18 48.20 -87.41
C ILE A 509 50.29 48.09 -86.11
N LYS A 510 50.93 47.77 -84.96
CA LYS A 510 50.44 47.22 -83.67
C LYS A 510 50.23 48.24 -82.52
N LEU A 511 49.40 47.88 -81.51
CA LEU A 511 49.61 47.87 -80.01
C LEU A 511 48.33 48.22 -79.21
N LYS A 512 48.14 47.93 -77.91
CA LYS A 512 48.19 46.68 -77.08
C LYS A 512 47.76 47.02 -75.64
N ALA A 513 46.67 46.44 -75.10
CA ALA A 513 46.29 46.59 -73.67
C ALA A 513 45.71 45.30 -73.08
N LYS A 514 45.90 45.10 -71.77
CA LYS A 514 45.88 43.84 -71.03
C LYS A 514 44.78 43.85 -69.96
N SER A 515 43.69 43.06 -70.11
CA SER A 515 42.96 42.39 -69.01
C SER A 515 41.68 41.67 -69.50
N GLU A 516 41.73 40.36 -69.71
CA GLU A 516 40.49 39.56 -69.86
C GLU A 516 40.74 38.10 -69.47
N LYS A 517 41.12 37.90 -68.19
CA LYS A 517 41.44 36.58 -67.63
C LYS A 517 40.79 36.25 -66.29
N GLU A 518 39.76 37.01 -65.89
CA GLU A 518 39.00 36.79 -64.64
C GLU A 518 37.48 36.60 -64.88
N LYS A 519 36.98 36.81 -66.10
CA LYS A 519 35.54 36.69 -66.41
C LYS A 519 35.08 35.23 -66.66
N VAL A 520 35.94 34.44 -67.30
CA VAL A 520 35.63 33.05 -67.71
C VAL A 520 35.63 32.06 -66.53
N GLU A 521 36.24 32.42 -65.40
CA GLU A 521 36.33 31.56 -64.22
C GLU A 521 35.09 31.74 -63.32
N LEU A 522 34.64 32.98 -63.09
CA LEU A 522 33.41 33.32 -62.35
C LEU A 522 32.11 32.84 -63.04
N GLU A 523 32.05 32.88 -64.37
CA GLU A 523 30.88 32.36 -65.13
C GLU A 523 30.78 30.83 -65.08
N LYS A 524 31.88 30.12 -64.80
CA LYS A 524 31.89 28.67 -64.56
C LYS A 524 31.40 28.31 -63.16
N GLU A 525 31.95 28.97 -62.14
CA GLU A 525 31.61 28.74 -60.73
C GLU A 525 30.11 28.98 -60.46
N LYS A 526 29.54 30.02 -61.08
CA LYS A 526 28.11 30.31 -60.97
C LYS A 526 27.22 29.21 -61.56
N ALA A 527 27.63 28.60 -62.67
CA ALA A 527 26.87 27.53 -63.32
C ALA A 527 26.93 26.20 -62.54
N GLU A 528 28.00 25.94 -61.79
CA GLU A 528 28.08 24.82 -60.85
C GLU A 528 27.18 25.04 -59.62
N LEU A 529 27.18 26.24 -59.03
CA LEU A 529 26.32 26.58 -57.88
C LEU A 529 24.81 26.54 -58.20
N GLU A 530 24.39 26.97 -59.39
CA GLU A 530 22.97 26.85 -59.80
C GLU A 530 22.55 25.38 -59.98
N LYS A 531 23.49 24.49 -60.32
CA LYS A 531 23.25 23.05 -60.47
C LYS A 531 23.15 22.34 -59.11
N GLU A 532 24.06 22.64 -58.17
CA GLU A 532 23.96 22.15 -56.78
C GLU A 532 22.65 22.58 -56.12
N LYS A 533 22.22 23.83 -56.34
CA LYS A 533 20.94 24.33 -55.80
C LYS A 533 19.73 23.53 -56.30
N ALA A 534 19.72 23.14 -57.57
CA ALA A 534 18.63 22.34 -58.15
C ALA A 534 18.62 20.90 -57.61
N GLU A 535 19.78 20.32 -57.30
CA GLU A 535 19.87 19.01 -56.63
C GLU A 535 19.39 19.10 -55.17
N LEU A 536 19.77 20.14 -54.43
CA LEU A 536 19.31 20.38 -53.05
C LEU A 536 17.78 20.60 -52.95
N GLU A 537 17.15 21.31 -53.91
CA GLU A 537 15.68 21.45 -53.93
C GLU A 537 14.96 20.12 -54.21
N LYS A 538 15.56 19.24 -55.01
CA LYS A 538 15.04 17.89 -55.28
C LYS A 538 15.18 16.97 -54.07
N GLU A 539 16.34 16.99 -53.41
CA GLU A 539 16.60 16.23 -52.17
C GLU A 539 15.66 16.67 -51.05
N LYS A 540 15.40 17.98 -50.90
CA LYS A 540 14.40 18.52 -49.97
C LYS A 540 12.99 17.96 -50.23
N ALA A 541 12.58 17.86 -51.49
CA ALA A 541 11.26 17.33 -51.86
C ALA A 541 11.12 15.82 -51.62
N GLU A 542 12.21 15.05 -51.66
CA GLU A 542 12.22 13.64 -51.27
C GLU A 542 12.19 13.49 -49.73
N LEU A 543 12.94 14.31 -49.00
CA LEU A 543 12.90 14.38 -47.53
C LEU A 543 11.51 14.76 -46.98
N GLU A 544 10.76 15.65 -47.64
CA GLU A 544 9.38 15.96 -47.26
C GLU A 544 8.42 14.77 -47.47
N LYS A 545 8.66 13.93 -48.50
CA LYS A 545 7.89 12.70 -48.71
C LYS A 545 8.22 11.60 -47.70
N GLU A 546 9.49 11.45 -47.32
CA GLU A 546 9.87 10.53 -46.23
C GLU A 546 9.31 10.99 -44.89
N LYS A 547 9.39 12.29 -44.59
CA LYS A 547 8.79 12.88 -43.39
C LYS A 547 7.30 12.55 -43.30
N ALA A 548 6.54 12.72 -44.39
CA ALA A 548 5.11 12.39 -44.42
C ALA A 548 4.82 10.89 -44.21
N LYS A 549 5.69 9.98 -44.69
CA LYS A 549 5.58 8.53 -44.40
C LYS A 549 5.83 8.24 -42.92
N LEU A 550 6.92 8.79 -42.35
CA LEU A 550 7.26 8.65 -40.93
C LEU A 550 6.18 9.21 -40.00
N GLU A 551 5.54 10.31 -40.39
CA GLU A 551 4.45 10.93 -39.61
C GLU A 551 3.19 10.04 -39.61
N ASN A 552 2.94 9.31 -40.69
CA ASN A 552 1.84 8.35 -40.81
C ASN A 552 2.12 7.02 -40.06
N GLU A 553 3.36 6.51 -40.11
CA GLU A 553 3.78 5.38 -39.26
C GLU A 553 3.73 5.73 -37.77
N LYS A 554 4.18 6.93 -37.39
CA LYS A 554 4.07 7.44 -36.02
C LYS A 554 2.61 7.52 -35.55
N ALA A 555 1.69 7.96 -36.42
CA ALA A 555 0.26 7.96 -36.11
C ALA A 555 -0.30 6.53 -35.91
N LYS A 556 0.16 5.55 -36.69
CA LYS A 556 -0.20 4.14 -36.51
C LYS A 556 0.31 3.58 -35.18
N VAL A 557 1.58 3.83 -34.85
CA VAL A 557 2.20 3.39 -33.58
C VAL A 557 1.53 4.04 -32.36
N GLU A 558 1.19 5.32 -32.40
CA GLU A 558 0.44 5.96 -31.30
C GLU A 558 -0.99 5.39 -31.16
N LYS A 559 -1.62 4.93 -32.25
CA LYS A 559 -2.90 4.22 -32.19
C LYS A 559 -2.77 2.85 -31.53
N GLU A 560 -1.81 2.02 -31.96
CA GLU A 560 -1.54 0.69 -31.39
C GLU A 560 -1.19 0.81 -29.88
N LYS A 561 -0.41 1.83 -29.51
CA LYS A 561 -0.07 2.20 -28.12
C LYS A 561 -1.28 2.66 -27.31
N ALA A 562 -2.27 3.33 -27.91
CA ALA A 562 -3.51 3.70 -27.26
C ALA A 562 -4.43 2.49 -27.01
N GLU A 563 -4.46 1.54 -27.95
CA GLU A 563 -5.19 0.28 -27.81
C GLU A 563 -4.56 -0.60 -26.70
N LEU A 564 -3.24 -0.76 -26.69
CA LEU A 564 -2.51 -1.46 -25.61
C LEU A 564 -2.74 -0.82 -24.22
N LYS A 565 -2.72 0.52 -24.11
CA LYS A 565 -3.05 1.21 -22.85
C LYS A 565 -4.46 0.88 -22.36
N LYS A 566 -5.43 0.77 -23.27
CA LYS A 566 -6.81 0.41 -22.93
C LYS A 566 -6.93 -1.03 -22.46
N GLU A 567 -6.18 -1.95 -23.06
CA GLU A 567 -6.15 -3.36 -22.67
C GLU A 567 -5.45 -3.56 -21.32
N ILE A 568 -4.33 -2.88 -21.06
CA ILE A 568 -3.66 -2.85 -19.75
C ILE A 568 -4.62 -2.34 -18.67
N ALA A 569 -5.32 -1.22 -18.88
CA ALA A 569 -6.28 -0.69 -17.92
C ALA A 569 -7.44 -1.67 -17.63
N GLN A 570 -7.86 -2.47 -18.61
CA GLN A 570 -8.86 -3.53 -18.40
C GLN A 570 -8.32 -4.72 -17.60
N LEU A 571 -7.05 -5.07 -17.79
CA LEU A 571 -6.39 -6.13 -17.00
C LEU A 571 -6.13 -5.67 -15.56
N GLU A 572 -5.70 -4.43 -15.35
CA GLU A 572 -5.58 -3.80 -14.02
C GLU A 572 -6.92 -3.79 -13.28
N GLN A 573 -8.02 -3.44 -13.97
CA GLN A 573 -9.36 -3.48 -13.38
C GLN A 573 -9.79 -4.91 -13.01
N LYS A 574 -9.49 -5.92 -13.84
CA LYS A 574 -9.77 -7.33 -13.54
C LYS A 574 -8.96 -7.83 -12.33
N LEU A 575 -7.66 -7.52 -12.30
CA LEU A 575 -6.78 -7.86 -11.18
C LEU A 575 -7.26 -7.25 -9.87
N TYR A 576 -7.65 -5.97 -9.89
CA TYR A 576 -8.24 -5.29 -8.73
C TYR A 576 -9.50 -6.01 -8.22
N ILE A 577 -10.42 -6.40 -9.13
CA ILE A 577 -11.62 -7.16 -8.75
C ILE A 577 -11.26 -8.53 -8.14
N GLU A 578 -10.27 -9.23 -8.71
CA GLU A 578 -9.81 -10.53 -8.20
C GLU A 578 -9.16 -10.41 -6.82
N GLU A 579 -8.38 -9.35 -6.56
CA GLU A 579 -7.87 -9.02 -5.22
C GLU A 579 -8.99 -8.72 -4.22
N GLN A 580 -10.03 -7.99 -4.62
CA GLN A 580 -11.21 -7.75 -3.76
C GLN A 580 -11.95 -9.06 -3.43
N ILE A 581 -12.14 -9.94 -4.41
CA ILE A 581 -12.76 -11.27 -4.20
C ILE A 581 -11.91 -12.12 -3.25
N LYS A 582 -10.58 -12.16 -3.46
CA LYS A 582 -9.64 -12.86 -2.58
C LYS A 582 -9.71 -12.33 -1.15
N MET A 583 -9.74 -11.00 -0.96
CA MET A 583 -9.89 -10.38 0.36
C MET A 583 -11.22 -10.76 1.03
N GLN A 584 -12.34 -10.72 0.31
CA GLN A 584 -13.65 -11.13 0.83
C GLN A 584 -13.69 -12.62 1.20
N LEU A 585 -13.08 -13.50 0.40
CA LEU A 585 -12.97 -14.94 0.69
C LEU A 585 -12.10 -15.21 1.91
N THR A 586 -10.97 -14.51 2.07
CA THR A 586 -10.12 -14.60 3.27
C THR A 586 -10.89 -14.16 4.52
N GLN A 587 -11.56 -13.00 4.48
CA GLN A 587 -12.39 -12.52 5.59
C GLN A 587 -13.52 -13.52 5.94
N ALA A 588 -14.19 -14.07 4.92
CA ALA A 588 -15.25 -15.07 5.13
C ALA A 588 -14.73 -16.40 5.70
N PHE A 589 -13.48 -16.79 5.38
CA PHE A 589 -12.82 -17.95 5.98
C PHE A 589 -12.44 -17.69 7.44
N GLU A 590 -11.81 -16.55 7.73
CA GLU A 590 -11.43 -16.14 9.08
C GLU A 590 -12.65 -16.01 10.01
N MET A 591 -13.76 -15.42 9.53
CA MET A 591 -15.02 -15.37 10.27
C MET A 591 -15.62 -16.76 10.58
N LYS A 592 -15.36 -17.76 9.73
CA LYS A 592 -15.80 -19.15 9.99
C LYS A 592 -14.90 -19.85 11.02
N GLU A 593 -13.58 -19.68 10.92
CA GLU A 593 -12.62 -20.19 11.91
C GLU A 593 -12.86 -19.62 13.32
N VAL A 594 -13.14 -18.31 13.42
CA VAL A 594 -13.53 -17.67 14.69
C VAL A 594 -14.81 -18.29 15.26
N LYS A 595 -15.85 -18.49 14.44
CA LYS A 595 -17.10 -19.14 14.88
C LYS A 595 -16.91 -20.60 15.29
N ILE A 596 -16.08 -21.36 14.58
CA ILE A 596 -15.72 -22.74 14.96
C ILE A 596 -15.01 -22.73 16.32
N SER A 597 -14.04 -21.85 16.51
CA SER A 597 -13.30 -21.68 17.77
C SER A 597 -14.23 -21.29 18.94
N GLU A 598 -15.21 -20.41 18.71
CA GLU A 598 -16.24 -20.09 19.70
C GLU A 598 -17.10 -21.29 20.10
N PHE A 599 -17.51 -22.12 19.13
CA PHE A 599 -18.32 -23.31 19.40
C PHE A 599 -17.52 -24.38 20.13
N GLU A 600 -16.24 -24.58 19.78
CA GLU A 600 -15.33 -25.47 20.50
C GLU A 600 -15.13 -25.00 21.95
N GLN A 601 -14.95 -23.70 22.18
CA GLN A 601 -14.86 -23.14 23.54
C GLN A 601 -16.16 -23.29 24.33
N LYS A 602 -17.32 -23.08 23.70
CA LYS A 602 -18.65 -23.31 24.33
C LYS A 602 -18.81 -24.78 24.72
N LEU A 603 -18.36 -25.72 23.88
CA LEU A 603 -18.40 -27.16 24.15
C LEU A 603 -17.45 -27.56 25.30
N ILE A 604 -16.24 -27.00 25.36
CA ILE A 604 -15.29 -27.20 26.46
C ILE A 604 -15.91 -26.72 27.79
N ASN A 605 -16.53 -25.53 27.81
CA ASN A 605 -17.18 -24.97 28.99
C ASN A 605 -18.39 -25.81 29.45
N LEU A 606 -19.22 -26.27 28.50
CA LEU A 606 -20.36 -27.17 28.79
C LEU A 606 -19.91 -28.50 29.39
N ASN A 607 -18.85 -29.12 28.83
CA ASN A 607 -18.29 -30.35 29.37
C ASN A 607 -17.70 -30.14 30.77
N TYR A 608 -17.01 -29.03 31.03
CA TYR A 608 -16.50 -28.68 32.36
C TYR A 608 -17.62 -28.57 33.41
N GLU A 609 -18.68 -27.82 33.11
CA GLU A 609 -19.83 -27.67 34.01
C GLU A 609 -20.60 -28.99 34.21
N ARG A 610 -20.68 -29.84 33.18
CA ARG A 610 -21.24 -31.19 33.29
C ARG A 610 -20.38 -32.07 34.21
N ILE A 611 -19.07 -32.11 34.01
CA ILE A 611 -18.11 -32.84 34.86
C ILE A 611 -18.23 -32.41 36.32
N LYS A 612 -18.34 -31.11 36.59
CA LYS A 612 -18.54 -30.56 37.94
C LYS A 612 -19.84 -31.07 38.58
N LYS A 613 -20.97 -30.92 37.88
CA LYS A 613 -22.29 -31.39 38.34
C LYS A 613 -22.36 -32.91 38.55
N LEU A 614 -21.70 -33.69 37.70
CA LEU A 614 -21.60 -35.15 37.84
C LEU A 614 -20.82 -35.52 39.10
N LYS A 615 -19.64 -34.91 39.34
CA LYS A 615 -18.83 -35.13 40.54
C LYS A 615 -19.55 -34.73 41.84
N ASP A 616 -20.34 -33.65 41.82
CA ASP A 616 -21.08 -33.23 43.01
C ASP A 616 -22.26 -34.17 43.31
N LYS A 617 -23.00 -34.62 42.29
CA LYS A 617 -24.02 -35.67 42.44
C LYS A 617 -23.46 -37.01 42.90
N GLU A 618 -22.28 -37.40 42.41
CA GLU A 618 -21.57 -38.62 42.83
C GLU A 618 -21.24 -38.57 44.34
N LYS A 619 -20.74 -37.44 44.84
CA LYS A 619 -20.49 -37.22 46.27
C LYS A 619 -21.78 -37.28 47.10
N GLU A 620 -22.88 -36.66 46.64
CA GLU A 620 -24.17 -36.70 47.33
C GLU A 620 -24.73 -38.12 47.43
N LEU A 621 -24.71 -38.87 46.32
CA LEU A 621 -25.15 -40.27 46.29
C LEU A 621 -24.26 -41.17 47.14
N THR A 622 -22.95 -40.91 47.19
CA THR A 622 -22.02 -41.62 48.08
C THR A 622 -22.36 -41.39 49.55
N LYS A 623 -22.60 -40.14 49.97
CA LYS A 623 -23.06 -39.80 51.33
C LYS A 623 -24.43 -40.43 51.67
N ILE A 624 -25.35 -40.50 50.71
CA ILE A 624 -26.64 -41.19 50.90
C ILE A 624 -26.41 -42.70 51.08
N LYS A 625 -25.53 -43.31 50.28
CA LYS A 625 -25.17 -44.73 50.38
C LYS A 625 -24.50 -45.06 51.73
N GLU A 626 -23.64 -44.18 52.25
CA GLU A 626 -23.04 -44.28 53.59
C GLU A 626 -24.12 -44.26 54.69
N LYS A 627 -25.08 -43.32 54.62
CA LYS A 627 -26.22 -43.26 55.55
C LYS A 627 -27.15 -44.48 55.47
N LEU A 628 -27.34 -45.06 54.28
CA LEU A 628 -28.09 -46.31 54.11
C LEU A 628 -27.31 -47.50 54.70
N VAL A 629 -25.98 -47.50 54.63
CA VAL A 629 -25.15 -48.51 55.31
C VAL A 629 -25.26 -48.37 56.83
N SER A 630 -25.19 -47.15 57.39
CA SER A 630 -25.32 -46.96 58.85
C SER A 630 -26.69 -47.37 59.41
N LYS A 631 -27.77 -47.15 58.65
CA LYS A 631 -29.13 -47.63 59.00
C LYS A 631 -29.27 -49.15 58.97
N LEU A 632 -28.62 -49.82 58.00
CA LEU A 632 -28.60 -51.29 57.95
C LEU A 632 -27.84 -51.88 59.15
N THR A 633 -26.80 -51.21 59.64
CA THR A 633 -26.07 -51.65 60.85
C THR A 633 -26.81 -51.36 62.16
N SER A 634 -27.86 -50.52 62.17
CA SER A 634 -28.66 -50.24 63.37
C SER A 634 -29.96 -51.05 63.48
N GLY A 635 -30.22 -51.99 62.56
CA GLY A 635 -31.32 -52.96 62.68
C GLY A 635 -32.70 -52.49 62.19
N GLU A 636 -32.80 -51.39 61.43
CA GLU A 636 -34.06 -50.96 60.78
C GLU A 636 -34.46 -51.89 59.61
N ASP A 637 -35.73 -51.84 59.18
CA ASP A 637 -36.35 -52.80 58.25
C ASP A 637 -35.54 -53.04 56.96
N THR A 638 -35.12 -54.28 56.78
CA THR A 638 -33.88 -54.59 56.05
C THR A 638 -34.06 -54.75 54.54
N LYS A 639 -35.25 -55.19 54.07
CA LYS A 639 -35.49 -55.52 52.65
C LYS A 639 -35.56 -54.28 51.76
N GLU A 640 -36.28 -53.25 52.19
CA GLU A 640 -36.52 -52.06 51.38
C GLU A 640 -35.25 -51.20 51.27
N ILE A 641 -34.51 -51.07 52.39
CA ILE A 641 -33.21 -50.38 52.43
C ILE A 641 -32.17 -51.09 51.55
N HIS A 642 -32.15 -52.43 51.48
CA HIS A 642 -31.29 -53.17 50.54
C HIS A 642 -31.64 -52.90 49.07
N LYS A 643 -32.95 -52.83 48.74
CA LYS A 643 -33.43 -52.50 47.39
C LYS A 643 -33.03 -51.08 46.99
N GLU A 644 -33.19 -50.11 47.89
CA GLU A 644 -32.78 -48.73 47.64
C GLU A 644 -31.24 -48.61 47.49
N LYS A 645 -30.45 -49.23 48.38
CA LYS A 645 -28.98 -49.26 48.28
C LYS A 645 -28.50 -49.80 46.92
N LYS A 646 -29.11 -50.87 46.42
CA LYS A 646 -28.79 -51.44 45.09
C LYS A 646 -29.18 -50.50 43.95
N ALA A 647 -30.31 -49.80 44.08
CA ALA A 647 -30.72 -48.79 43.10
C ALA A 647 -29.78 -47.57 43.07
N LYS A 648 -29.38 -47.03 44.24
CA LYS A 648 -28.41 -45.91 44.31
C LYS A 648 -27.04 -46.29 43.75
N GLN A 649 -26.57 -47.53 43.99
CA GLN A 649 -25.29 -47.99 43.41
C GLN A 649 -25.33 -47.97 41.88
N LYS A 650 -26.40 -48.48 41.25
CA LYS A 650 -26.56 -48.47 39.79
C LYS A 650 -26.47 -47.05 39.21
N VAL A 651 -27.06 -46.06 39.90
CA VAL A 651 -26.98 -44.65 39.50
C VAL A 651 -25.55 -44.09 39.65
N ILE A 652 -24.80 -44.50 40.68
CA ILE A 652 -23.38 -44.13 40.82
C ILE A 652 -22.55 -44.71 39.66
N ASP A 653 -22.74 -45.99 39.33
CA ASP A 653 -22.03 -46.65 38.23
C ASP A 653 -22.31 -45.96 36.87
N GLU A 654 -23.57 -45.58 36.63
CA GLU A 654 -24.00 -44.82 35.43
C GLU A 654 -23.37 -43.42 35.39
N LEU A 655 -23.36 -42.68 36.52
CA LEU A 655 -22.72 -41.37 36.61
C LEU A 655 -21.20 -41.43 36.38
N GLN A 656 -20.52 -42.50 36.84
CA GLN A 656 -19.10 -42.70 36.64
C GLN A 656 -18.75 -42.95 35.16
N GLN A 657 -19.57 -43.72 34.43
CA GLN A 657 -19.41 -43.91 32.99
C GLN A 657 -19.66 -42.63 32.20
N GLU A 658 -20.67 -41.84 32.58
CA GLU A 658 -20.92 -40.52 31.98
C GLU A 658 -19.77 -39.54 32.25
N LEU A 659 -19.23 -39.56 33.47
CA LEU A 659 -18.09 -38.73 33.89
C LEU A 659 -16.82 -39.07 33.10
N LEU A 660 -16.51 -40.37 32.92
CA LEU A 660 -15.39 -40.84 32.09
C LEU A 660 -15.53 -40.35 30.63
N THR A 661 -16.71 -40.57 30.03
CA THR A 661 -17.00 -40.20 28.64
C THR A 661 -16.91 -38.68 28.42
N THR A 662 -17.50 -37.90 29.33
CA THR A 662 -17.48 -36.43 29.27
C THR A 662 -16.05 -35.88 29.48
N SER A 663 -15.27 -36.50 30.38
CA SER A 663 -13.87 -36.12 30.64
C SER A 663 -12.97 -36.41 29.44
N ALA A 664 -13.13 -37.55 28.77
CA ALA A 664 -12.41 -37.87 27.55
C ALA A 664 -12.69 -36.85 26.43
N SER A 665 -13.97 -36.50 26.21
CA SER A 665 -14.38 -35.45 25.26
C SER A 665 -13.80 -34.07 25.62
N TYR A 666 -13.82 -33.70 26.91
CA TYR A 666 -13.25 -32.45 27.41
C TYR A 666 -11.75 -32.32 27.09
N TYR A 667 -10.94 -33.33 27.40
CA TYR A 667 -9.50 -33.30 27.13
C TYR A 667 -9.16 -33.37 25.64
N ALA A 668 -9.88 -34.17 24.85
CA ALA A 668 -9.69 -34.24 23.40
C ALA A 668 -9.94 -32.88 22.71
N ASN A 669 -11.02 -32.18 23.09
CA ASN A 669 -11.32 -30.85 22.55
C ASN A 669 -10.26 -29.82 22.94
N ARG A 670 -9.69 -29.90 24.15
CA ARG A 670 -8.57 -29.02 24.57
C ARG A 670 -7.27 -29.31 23.79
N LYS A 671 -6.89 -30.60 23.58
CA LYS A 671 -5.74 -30.96 22.69
C LYS A 671 -5.94 -30.38 21.29
N LYS A 672 -7.15 -30.49 20.72
CA LYS A 672 -7.49 -29.93 19.40
C LYS A 672 -7.37 -28.40 19.34
N GLN A 673 -7.91 -27.68 20.34
CA GLN A 673 -7.85 -26.22 20.40
C GLN A 673 -6.41 -25.69 20.38
N ILE A 674 -5.51 -26.33 21.12
CA ILE A 674 -4.09 -25.95 21.18
C ILE A 674 -3.42 -26.19 19.82
N LEU A 675 -3.63 -27.35 19.20
CA LEU A 675 -3.07 -27.68 17.89
C LEU A 675 -3.53 -26.70 16.78
N ASN A 676 -4.81 -26.27 16.81
CA ASN A 676 -5.31 -25.24 15.90
C ASN A 676 -4.58 -23.89 16.07
N GLN A 677 -4.35 -23.46 17.32
CA GLN A 677 -3.61 -22.22 17.60
C GLN A 677 -2.14 -22.31 17.18
N VAL A 678 -1.50 -23.47 17.35
CA VAL A 678 -0.14 -23.74 16.85
C VAL A 678 -0.08 -23.63 15.32
N ASN A 679 -1.01 -24.27 14.61
CA ASN A 679 -1.06 -24.21 13.14
C ASN A 679 -1.27 -22.79 12.63
N ASN A 680 -2.13 -22.00 13.29
CA ASN A 680 -2.35 -20.59 12.97
C ASN A 680 -1.09 -19.74 13.20
N PHE A 681 -0.34 -19.98 14.28
CA PHE A 681 0.92 -19.31 14.55
C PHE A 681 2.00 -19.66 13.51
N LEU A 682 2.19 -20.94 13.19
CA LEU A 682 3.15 -21.38 12.15
C LEU A 682 2.82 -20.77 10.79
N LYS A 683 1.54 -20.75 10.40
CA LYS A 683 1.07 -20.13 9.15
C LYS A 683 1.38 -18.63 9.12
N ALA A 684 1.16 -17.92 10.24
CA ALA A 684 1.52 -16.51 10.35
C ALA A 684 3.05 -16.29 10.29
N LYS A 685 3.84 -17.15 10.95
CA LYS A 685 5.31 -17.13 10.90
C LYS A 685 5.81 -17.36 9.46
N GLY A 686 5.23 -18.30 8.72
CA GLY A 686 5.50 -18.53 7.30
C GLY A 686 5.18 -17.32 6.41
N ASN A 687 3.95 -16.80 6.48
CA ASN A 687 3.52 -15.62 5.73
C ASN A 687 4.45 -14.41 5.97
N PHE A 688 4.83 -14.18 7.22
CA PHE A 688 5.75 -13.12 7.62
C PHE A 688 7.13 -13.26 6.96
N LEU A 689 7.67 -14.48 6.84
CA LEU A 689 8.97 -14.71 6.19
C LEU A 689 8.90 -14.47 4.68
N THR A 690 7.79 -14.82 4.02
CA THR A 690 7.56 -14.47 2.59
C THR A 690 7.49 -12.95 2.40
N LEU A 691 6.76 -12.24 3.27
CA LEU A 691 6.67 -10.78 3.21
C LEU A 691 8.02 -10.10 3.52
N ARG A 692 8.87 -10.72 4.35
CA ARG A 692 10.25 -10.29 4.58
C ARG A 692 11.11 -10.40 3.32
N GLU A 693 10.96 -11.46 2.52
CA GLU A 693 11.63 -11.60 1.22
C GLU A 693 11.21 -10.49 0.25
N GLU A 694 9.91 -10.30 0.06
CA GLU A 694 9.40 -9.23 -0.79
C GLU A 694 9.87 -7.84 -0.34
N ALA A 695 9.95 -7.60 0.97
CA ALA A 695 10.47 -6.35 1.52
C ALA A 695 11.97 -6.19 1.20
N ILE A 696 12.79 -7.23 1.38
CA ILE A 696 14.21 -7.23 1.03
C ILE A 696 14.44 -6.93 -0.46
N GLU A 697 13.64 -7.52 -1.35
CA GLU A 697 13.71 -7.22 -2.80
C GLU A 697 13.35 -5.76 -3.10
N LYS A 698 12.23 -5.26 -2.55
CA LYS A 698 11.77 -3.87 -2.76
C LYS A 698 12.74 -2.83 -2.18
N LEU A 699 13.41 -3.15 -1.06
CA LEU A 699 14.46 -2.31 -0.48
C LEU A 699 15.74 -2.33 -1.34
N GLN A 700 16.12 -3.49 -1.88
CA GLN A 700 17.26 -3.62 -2.79
C GLN A 700 17.02 -2.85 -4.11
N ASP A 701 15.83 -2.95 -4.70
CA ASP A 701 15.45 -2.15 -5.89
C ASP A 701 15.49 -0.65 -5.59
N CYS A 702 14.94 -0.23 -4.44
CA CYS A 702 14.99 1.16 -3.98
C CYS A 702 16.43 1.67 -3.81
N PHE A 703 17.32 0.83 -3.28
CA PHE A 703 18.75 1.13 -3.13
C PHE A 703 19.47 1.26 -4.49
N ASN A 704 19.27 0.29 -5.38
CA ASN A 704 19.88 0.28 -6.71
C ASN A 704 19.45 1.51 -7.55
N GLN A 705 18.17 1.89 -7.47
CA GLN A 705 17.65 3.09 -8.14
C GLN A 705 18.26 4.39 -7.59
N LEU A 706 18.51 4.47 -6.27
CA LEU A 706 19.20 5.60 -5.66
C LEU A 706 20.65 5.71 -6.14
N GLU A 707 21.41 4.60 -6.16
CA GLU A 707 22.78 4.63 -6.68
C GLU A 707 22.85 5.01 -8.15
N SER A 708 22.00 4.45 -9.02
CA SER A 708 21.94 4.85 -10.44
C SER A 708 21.65 6.34 -10.60
N SER A 709 20.62 6.85 -9.90
CA SER A 709 20.24 8.26 -9.96
C SER A 709 21.35 9.20 -9.48
N ILE A 710 22.09 8.82 -8.42
CA ILE A 710 23.24 9.59 -7.93
C ILE A 710 24.40 9.53 -8.92
N ASN A 711 24.66 8.37 -9.55
CA ASN A 711 25.72 8.18 -10.54
C ASN A 711 25.47 9.06 -11.79
N GLU A 712 24.23 9.13 -12.28
CA GLU A 712 23.84 9.99 -13.42
C GLU A 712 24.07 11.48 -13.13
N VAL A 713 23.69 11.95 -11.93
CA VAL A 713 23.87 13.36 -11.52
C VAL A 713 25.34 13.71 -11.26
N ARG A 714 26.22 12.72 -11.03
CA ARG A 714 27.65 12.92 -10.73
C ARG A 714 28.45 13.55 -11.87
N ASN A 715 27.91 13.61 -13.08
CA ASN A 715 28.52 14.28 -14.24
C ASN A 715 28.19 15.80 -14.34
N THR A 716 27.35 16.33 -13.43
CA THR A 716 27.01 17.77 -13.38
C THR A 716 28.02 18.56 -12.54
N ILE A 717 28.21 19.86 -12.85
CA ILE A 717 29.15 20.77 -12.16
C ILE A 717 28.39 21.78 -11.29
N GLY A 718 28.95 22.14 -10.12
CA GLY A 718 28.50 23.25 -9.27
C GLY A 718 27.38 22.92 -8.29
N SER A 719 26.93 23.92 -7.50
CA SER A 719 25.94 23.78 -6.42
C SER A 719 24.60 23.14 -6.82
N THR A 720 24.24 23.24 -8.11
CA THR A 720 23.08 22.57 -8.71
C THR A 720 23.13 21.04 -8.60
N ARG A 721 24.33 20.46 -8.48
CA ARG A 721 24.54 19.02 -8.26
C ARG A 721 24.13 18.60 -6.85
N ASP A 722 24.60 19.30 -5.83
CA ASP A 722 24.40 18.90 -4.44
C ASP A 722 22.92 19.02 -4.05
N MET A 723 22.23 20.05 -4.55
CA MET A 723 20.78 20.23 -4.40
C MET A 723 19.97 19.11 -5.09
N LYS A 724 20.39 18.66 -6.28
CA LYS A 724 19.77 17.51 -6.98
C LYS A 724 20.03 16.19 -6.25
N ILE A 725 21.24 15.96 -5.74
CA ILE A 725 21.59 14.77 -4.97
C ILE A 725 20.78 14.71 -3.68
N SER A 726 20.67 15.81 -2.92
CA SER A 726 19.84 15.86 -1.70
C SER A 726 18.38 15.50 -2.01
N THR A 727 17.80 16.12 -3.04
CA THR A 727 16.40 15.89 -3.42
C THR A 727 16.13 14.44 -3.84
N LEU A 728 17.08 13.77 -4.50
CA LEU A 728 17.00 12.35 -4.81
C LEU A 728 17.13 11.48 -3.55
N THR A 729 18.11 11.77 -2.69
CA THR A 729 18.31 11.06 -1.41
C THR A 729 17.06 11.13 -0.54
N ASP A 730 16.41 12.29 -0.42
CA ASP A 730 15.19 12.47 0.35
C ASP A 730 14.02 11.65 -0.23
N LYS A 731 13.85 11.68 -1.56
CA LYS A 731 12.81 10.90 -2.28
C LYS A 731 12.95 9.40 -2.03
N TYR A 732 14.15 8.84 -2.21
CA TYR A 732 14.39 7.41 -2.02
C TYR A 732 14.42 7.01 -0.54
N THR A 733 14.86 7.91 0.36
CA THR A 733 14.72 7.74 1.82
C THR A 733 13.27 7.54 2.23
N ASN A 734 12.36 8.40 1.76
CA ASN A 734 10.93 8.28 2.07
C ASN A 734 10.31 6.98 1.49
N LYS A 735 10.73 6.56 0.29
CA LYS A 735 10.33 5.27 -0.32
C LYS A 735 10.82 4.09 0.53
N PHE A 736 12.09 4.11 0.96
CA PHE A 736 12.70 3.10 1.82
C PHE A 736 11.95 2.98 3.15
N GLN A 737 11.77 4.11 3.86
CA GLN A 737 11.03 4.15 5.14
C GLN A 737 9.59 3.63 5.02
N SER A 738 8.89 3.94 3.93
CA SER A 738 7.52 3.47 3.69
C SER A 738 7.44 1.94 3.56
N ILE A 739 8.43 1.31 2.93
CA ILE A 739 8.54 -0.15 2.84
C ILE A 739 8.79 -0.75 4.24
N LEU A 740 9.63 -0.09 5.06
CA LEU A 740 9.92 -0.55 6.42
C LEU A 740 8.73 -0.44 7.36
N ILE A 741 7.92 0.61 7.25
CA ILE A 741 6.70 0.79 8.06
C ILE A 741 5.74 -0.38 7.79
N LYS A 742 5.43 -0.65 6.52
CA LYS A 742 4.54 -1.75 6.13
C LYS A 742 5.05 -3.12 6.60
N TYR A 743 6.37 -3.32 6.61
CA TYR A 743 6.98 -4.53 7.14
C TYR A 743 6.84 -4.66 8.67
N ASN A 744 6.96 -3.55 9.41
CA ASN A 744 6.82 -3.55 10.87
C ASN A 744 5.39 -3.85 11.35
N ASP A 745 4.36 -3.46 10.59
CA ASP A 745 2.97 -3.80 10.90
C ASP A 745 2.74 -5.33 10.93
N GLU A 746 3.43 -6.07 10.06
CA GLU A 746 3.39 -7.53 10.01
C GLU A 746 4.20 -8.18 11.15
N VAL A 747 5.31 -7.57 11.60
CA VAL A 747 6.01 -7.97 12.84
C VAL A 747 5.03 -7.88 14.03
N LEU A 748 4.24 -6.80 14.10
CA LEU A 748 3.25 -6.61 15.16
C LEU A 748 2.12 -7.65 15.08
N GLN A 749 1.69 -8.05 13.89
CA GLN A 749 0.68 -9.09 13.72
C GLN A 749 1.20 -10.49 14.11
N LEU A 750 2.43 -10.85 13.73
CA LEU A 750 3.10 -12.06 14.20
C LEU A 750 3.21 -12.10 15.73
N ASN A 751 3.54 -10.95 16.34
CA ASN A 751 3.66 -10.81 17.80
C ASN A 751 2.32 -11.06 18.52
N LYS A 752 1.19 -10.55 18.00
CA LYS A 752 -0.15 -10.84 18.56
C LYS A 752 -0.46 -12.34 18.54
N ASN A 753 -0.17 -13.02 17.42
CA ASN A 753 -0.42 -14.45 17.27
C ASN A 753 0.45 -15.28 18.24
N TYR A 754 1.70 -14.89 18.45
CA TYR A 754 2.58 -15.50 19.47
C TYR A 754 2.00 -15.36 20.88
N TYR A 755 1.57 -14.15 21.31
CA TYR A 755 1.00 -13.96 22.64
C TYR A 755 -0.32 -14.70 22.84
N SER A 756 -1.17 -14.78 21.81
CA SER A 756 -2.38 -15.61 21.81
C SER A 756 -2.05 -17.09 22.06
N LEU A 757 -1.11 -17.65 21.29
CA LEU A 757 -0.69 -19.03 21.46
C LEU A 757 -0.08 -19.27 22.85
N LYS A 758 0.79 -18.38 23.33
CA LYS A 758 1.39 -18.47 24.66
C LYS A 758 0.33 -18.49 25.76
N TYR A 759 -0.67 -17.62 25.69
CA TYR A 759 -1.79 -17.62 26.65
C TYR A 759 -2.58 -18.94 26.62
N VAL A 760 -2.90 -19.46 25.44
CA VAL A 760 -3.61 -20.74 25.29
C VAL A 760 -2.79 -21.90 25.86
N VAL A 761 -1.50 -22.01 25.54
CA VAL A 761 -0.60 -23.04 26.09
C VAL A 761 -0.50 -22.92 27.62
N GLN A 762 -0.35 -21.70 28.16
CA GLN A 762 -0.29 -21.46 29.60
C GLN A 762 -1.60 -21.81 30.34
N LYS A 763 -2.76 -21.63 29.71
CA LYS A 763 -4.08 -22.03 30.25
C LYS A 763 -4.35 -23.54 30.17
N ASN A 764 -3.45 -24.31 29.57
CA ASN A 764 -3.59 -25.75 29.37
C ASN A 764 -2.37 -26.55 29.86
N LYS A 765 -1.60 -26.02 30.84
CA LYS A 765 -0.36 -26.64 31.36
C LYS A 765 -0.56 -28.02 32.01
N GLU A 766 -1.78 -28.39 32.34
CA GLU A 766 -2.13 -29.73 32.82
C GLU A 766 -2.18 -30.80 31.71
N LEU A 767 -1.97 -30.42 30.44
CA LEU A 767 -1.86 -31.35 29.32
C LEU A 767 -0.39 -31.47 28.87
N ASP A 768 0.13 -32.69 28.79
CA ASP A 768 1.50 -32.97 28.33
C ASP A 768 1.79 -32.34 26.96
N VAL A 769 0.81 -32.33 26.05
CA VAL A 769 0.93 -31.72 24.72
C VAL A 769 1.28 -30.23 24.80
N SER A 770 0.78 -29.51 25.81
CA SER A 770 1.06 -28.08 26.01
C SER A 770 2.52 -27.86 26.40
N LEU A 771 3.06 -28.71 27.28
CA LEU A 771 4.45 -28.64 27.73
C LEU A 771 5.41 -28.95 26.57
N THR A 772 5.09 -29.95 25.75
CA THR A 772 5.88 -30.27 24.55
C THR A 772 5.85 -29.13 23.52
N ILE A 773 4.69 -28.49 23.31
CA ILE A 773 4.55 -27.31 22.44
C ILE A 773 5.31 -26.09 23.00
N GLU A 774 5.26 -25.85 24.32
CA GLU A 774 6.00 -24.78 25.01
C GLU A 774 7.52 -24.90 24.77
N ASN A 775 8.02 -26.14 24.71
CA ASN A 775 9.42 -26.48 24.43
C ASN A 775 9.80 -26.37 22.94
N ILE A 776 9.05 -26.99 22.02
CA ILE A 776 9.37 -26.99 20.58
C ILE A 776 9.41 -25.55 20.04
N LEU A 777 8.36 -24.77 20.31
CA LEU A 777 8.25 -23.37 19.87
C LEU A 777 9.00 -22.38 20.76
N LYS A 778 9.72 -22.87 21.78
CA LYS A 778 10.54 -22.09 22.73
C LYS A 778 9.78 -20.87 23.28
N LEU A 779 8.51 -21.04 23.64
CA LEU A 779 7.57 -19.93 23.92
C LEU A 779 7.98 -19.04 25.10
N ASN A 780 8.94 -19.47 25.92
CA ASN A 780 9.51 -18.65 27.00
C ASN A 780 10.74 -17.82 26.58
N ASN A 781 11.41 -18.19 25.49
CA ASN A 781 12.62 -17.51 24.97
C ASN A 781 12.38 -16.81 23.62
N PHE A 782 11.12 -16.65 23.18
CA PHE A 782 10.79 -15.98 21.93
C PHE A 782 11.23 -14.50 21.95
N ASN A 783 12.34 -14.20 21.29
CA ASN A 783 12.91 -12.87 21.24
C ASN A 783 12.46 -12.13 19.97
N LEU A 784 11.59 -11.14 20.13
CA LEU A 784 11.08 -10.31 19.04
C LEU A 784 12.19 -9.47 18.37
N ASP A 785 13.30 -9.22 19.06
CA ASP A 785 14.42 -8.43 18.51
C ASP A 785 15.25 -9.21 17.47
N LYS A 786 15.15 -10.55 17.42
CA LYS A 786 15.65 -11.35 16.28
C LYS A 786 14.90 -11.01 14.97
N TYR A 787 13.67 -10.52 15.10
CA TYR A 787 12.78 -10.16 13.99
C TYR A 787 12.89 -8.66 13.65
N LYS A 788 13.07 -7.79 14.64
CA LYS A 788 13.27 -6.33 14.50
C LYS A 788 14.73 -5.97 14.18
N ILE A 789 15.06 -5.82 12.90
CA ILE A 789 16.34 -5.24 12.49
C ILE A 789 16.06 -3.92 11.79
N PHE A 790 16.18 -2.82 12.54
CA PHE A 790 16.27 -1.46 12.00
C PHE A 790 17.16 -0.60 12.89
N LYS A 791 18.43 -0.44 12.52
CA LYS A 791 19.29 0.59 13.15
C LYS A 791 18.87 2.01 12.74
N ILE A 792 18.17 2.14 11.62
CA ILE A 792 17.91 3.42 10.97
C ILE A 792 16.56 4.03 11.39
N ALA A 793 15.54 3.21 11.63
CA ALA A 793 14.21 3.69 12.02
C ALA A 793 14.20 4.40 13.40
N THR A 794 15.16 4.08 14.26
CA THR A 794 15.42 4.77 15.52
C THR A 794 15.96 6.20 15.30
N ASN A 795 16.89 6.38 14.36
CA ASN A 795 17.59 7.67 14.19
C ASN A 795 16.69 8.74 13.54
N SER A 796 15.72 8.37 12.70
CA SER A 796 14.83 9.36 12.05
C SER A 796 13.79 9.99 12.99
N LYS A 797 13.65 9.49 14.23
CA LYS A 797 12.73 10.04 15.25
C LYS A 797 13.39 10.96 16.28
N GLU A 798 14.73 11.05 16.34
CA GLU A 798 15.44 11.91 17.30
C GLU A 798 15.62 13.37 16.83
N GLY A 799 15.01 13.76 15.70
CA GLY A 799 15.00 15.14 15.21
C GLY A 799 16.32 15.61 14.57
N THR A 800 17.39 14.83 14.67
CA THR A 800 18.59 15.01 13.85
C THR A 800 18.36 14.45 12.45
N VAL A 801 18.39 15.33 11.45
CA VAL A 801 18.49 14.93 10.03
C VAL A 801 19.91 14.43 9.76
N THR A 802 20.24 13.23 10.27
CA THR A 802 21.33 12.45 9.68
C THR A 802 20.83 11.88 8.36
N GLN A 803 21.30 12.46 7.25
CA GLN A 803 21.01 11.98 5.89
C GLN A 803 21.25 10.47 5.80
N LEU A 804 20.24 9.75 5.32
CA LEU A 804 20.21 8.30 5.28
C LEU A 804 21.21 7.83 4.20
N SER A 805 22.42 7.44 4.62
CA SER A 805 23.50 7.09 3.69
C SER A 805 23.27 5.73 3.01
N SER A 806 23.78 5.57 1.79
CA SER A 806 23.75 4.30 1.04
C SER A 806 24.33 3.14 1.86
N ASN A 807 25.46 3.36 2.53
CA ASN A 807 26.11 2.37 3.39
C ASN A 807 25.18 1.83 4.50
N MET A 808 24.36 2.71 5.09
CA MET A 808 23.42 2.30 6.14
C MET A 808 22.26 1.49 5.55
N MET A 809 21.68 1.91 4.42
CA MET A 809 20.64 1.13 3.71
C MET A 809 21.14 -0.29 3.38
N ALA A 810 22.39 -0.42 2.93
CA ALA A 810 23.02 -1.70 2.64
C ALA A 810 23.26 -2.56 3.90
N GLU A 811 23.64 -1.97 5.04
CA GLU A 811 23.79 -2.70 6.31
C GLU A 811 22.45 -3.29 6.80
N ASP A 812 21.37 -2.50 6.75
CA ASP A 812 20.02 -2.94 7.12
C ASP A 812 19.51 -4.06 6.18
N ILE A 813 19.65 -3.92 4.85
CA ILE A 813 19.27 -4.98 3.88
C ILE A 813 20.04 -6.28 4.13
N ASN A 814 21.36 -6.21 4.29
CA ASN A 814 22.19 -7.40 4.51
C ASN A 814 21.86 -8.09 5.84
N THR A 815 21.55 -7.32 6.88
CA THR A 815 21.20 -7.87 8.19
C THR A 815 19.78 -8.46 8.18
N LEU A 816 18.83 -7.83 7.49
CA LEU A 816 17.49 -8.40 7.24
C LEU A 816 17.58 -9.76 6.53
N ARG A 817 18.45 -9.86 5.52
CA ARG A 817 18.67 -11.07 4.70
C ARG A 817 19.37 -12.19 5.49
N ARG A 818 20.40 -11.89 6.29
CA ARG A 818 21.07 -12.89 7.15
C ARG A 818 20.10 -13.59 8.11
N ASN A 819 19.26 -12.82 8.80
CA ASN A 819 18.30 -13.39 9.76
C ASN A 819 17.15 -14.15 9.09
N LEU A 820 16.81 -13.87 7.84
CA LEU A 820 15.75 -14.57 7.11
C LEU A 820 16.07 -16.07 6.96
N ASP A 821 17.31 -16.40 6.58
CA ASP A 821 17.72 -17.80 6.34
C ASP A 821 17.69 -18.62 7.64
N GLU A 822 18.17 -18.04 8.74
CA GLU A 822 18.07 -18.65 10.08
C GLU A 822 16.62 -18.91 10.49
N LEU A 823 15.72 -17.93 10.27
CA LEU A 823 14.32 -18.04 10.65
C LEU A 823 13.55 -19.03 9.77
N LYS A 824 13.93 -19.18 8.49
CA LYS A 824 13.40 -20.23 7.60
C LYS A 824 13.84 -21.63 8.02
N LEU A 825 15.07 -21.77 8.51
CA LEU A 825 15.56 -23.05 9.05
C LEU A 825 14.87 -23.41 10.37
N GLU A 826 14.67 -22.42 11.24
CA GLU A 826 13.94 -22.53 12.50
C GLU A 826 12.49 -23.01 12.27
N LEU A 827 11.74 -22.35 11.37
CA LEU A 827 10.37 -22.73 11.01
C LEU A 827 10.27 -24.17 10.47
N LYS A 828 11.21 -24.59 9.60
CA LYS A 828 11.25 -25.97 9.08
C LYS A 828 11.47 -27.01 10.17
N GLN A 829 12.26 -26.69 11.20
CA GLN A 829 12.49 -27.60 12.32
C GLN A 829 11.26 -27.68 13.24
N GLU A 830 10.64 -26.54 13.56
CA GLU A 830 9.39 -26.48 14.34
C GLU A 830 8.26 -27.28 13.66
N GLU A 831 8.05 -27.10 12.35
CA GLU A 831 7.07 -27.86 11.57
C GLU A 831 7.33 -29.37 11.59
N LYS A 832 8.61 -29.79 11.61
CA LYS A 832 9.02 -31.19 11.63
C LYS A 832 8.76 -31.81 13.00
N GLU A 833 9.14 -31.13 14.08
CA GLU A 833 8.93 -31.60 15.45
C GLU A 833 7.44 -31.67 15.81
N LEU A 834 6.64 -30.67 15.38
CA LEU A 834 5.19 -30.67 15.60
C LEU A 834 4.43 -31.71 14.78
N LYS A 835 4.93 -32.09 13.58
CA LYS A 835 4.37 -33.21 12.81
C LYS A 835 4.55 -34.55 13.54
N ASN A 836 5.66 -34.74 14.25
CA ASN A 836 5.87 -35.93 15.08
C ASN A 836 4.88 -35.95 16.26
N LEU A 837 4.70 -34.82 16.95
CA LEU A 837 3.75 -34.68 18.07
C LEU A 837 2.27 -34.87 17.66
N ALA A 838 1.94 -34.61 16.39
CA ALA A 838 0.60 -34.86 15.85
C ALA A 838 0.35 -36.33 15.45
N ALA A 839 1.41 -37.16 15.42
CA ALA A 839 1.32 -38.60 15.17
C ALA A 839 1.23 -39.44 16.46
N GLU A 840 1.34 -38.80 17.63
CA GLU A 840 1.23 -39.35 18.99
C GLU A 840 -0.10 -38.95 19.69
#